data_AF-A0A8H6YCJ9-F1
#
_entry.id   AF-A0A8H6YCJ9-F1
#
_cell.length_a   1.000
_cell.length_b   1.000
_cell.length_c   1.000
_cell.angle_alpha   90.00
_cell.angle_beta   90.00
_cell.angle_gamma   90.00
#
_symmetry.space_group_name_H-M   'P 1'
#
loop_
_entity.id
_entity.type
_entity.pdbx_description
1 polymer ?
#
loop_
_entity_poly.entity_id
_entity_poly.type
_entity_poly.pdbx_seq_one_letter_code
_entity_poly.pdbx_strand_id
1 'polypeptide(L)'
;MYAVLPPLDGSLNLRQIVDFHIIHGNRSAAYSFSDQDENMTEISHFEFCRAAHRVAHLLRSQRRGPDGQVLAIVAVTDVLLYQTIVAGCFVAGLIPFPISDRSAADTIFHLLNNVGSHRVLTTKGSLGRLMDALATDNAAYELSVEEIPLLGQIYPHLGHETPESPFVLYPGPTTSISLDHVAMYLHSSGSTGFPKSVLLTHNNLVLQAALEGISQRVEMSPRLAVGHLPACHAMGITTQILFPILNGGTACLYPLVSTTTKYITPTVPNAQNAIENAQRTKAKGIMVVPAFALHWQSPETIAYLKTLELVAYTGVSLASRVCDSLFNQGVNIVPIYRGPEIGAATGARIAAVEEMIAKYSVGFEKPLGLYKKRPRSSTGHVVILIGSTGGLGSHILEILLSHTAIERVYAFNRPGKTSVSVRQREAFVKRALDTTLLASEKLIYLEGDSTKADLGLPAEVWMTLRDTATVIIHNAWTVNFNKPLISFEPHVKGVRNLIDLARQSPEASGIRFFFASSITSAQNWDQRLGSVPEQLQLDASLAIGSGYGESKYVAERILGASGLQATSFRIGQICGSVRNGAWSTTEWFPSVVKICIALRSFPSHPAVVAWLPPQAISRTIVDAAVIAWDFVMSTMASTLQFPLIPSAEWLQQLQHKSGRATDKDMGIVG
;
A
#
# COMPACT_ATOMS: atom_id res chain seq x y z
N MET A 1 -20.31 24.05 -15.57
CA MET A 1 -20.95 22.81 -16.06
C MET A 1 -20.08 21.67 -15.54
N TYR A 2 -20.60 20.78 -14.70
CA TYR A 2 -19.78 19.68 -14.15
C TYR A 2 -19.34 18.75 -15.28
N ALA A 3 -18.08 18.31 -15.25
CA ALA A 3 -17.55 17.39 -16.26
C ALA A 3 -18.34 16.07 -16.20
N VAL A 4 -18.77 15.55 -17.36
CA VAL A 4 -19.27 14.18 -17.44
C VAL A 4 -18.06 13.26 -17.30
N LEU A 5 -18.05 12.45 -16.23
CA LEU A 5 -16.92 11.61 -15.86
C LEU A 5 -17.12 10.16 -16.35
N PRO A 6 -16.06 9.49 -16.83
CA PRO A 6 -16.13 8.07 -17.13
C PRO A 6 -16.29 7.25 -15.84
N PRO A 7 -16.94 6.07 -15.91
CA PRO A 7 -16.96 5.15 -14.79
C PRO A 7 -15.54 4.64 -14.48
N LEU A 8 -15.20 4.62 -13.19
CA LEU A 8 -13.90 4.14 -12.68
C LEU A 8 -13.97 2.74 -12.06
N ASP A 9 -15.07 2.02 -12.32
CA ASP A 9 -15.37 0.67 -11.83
C ASP A 9 -14.62 -0.44 -12.58
N GLY A 10 -13.72 -0.07 -13.50
CA GLY A 10 -13.04 -1.03 -14.38
C GLY A 10 -13.95 -1.57 -15.49
N SER A 11 -14.96 -0.81 -15.93
CA SER A 11 -15.72 -1.16 -17.14
C SER A 11 -15.09 -0.67 -18.45
N LEU A 12 -14.26 0.39 -18.39
CA LEU A 12 -13.65 1.01 -19.56
C LEU A 12 -12.13 0.98 -19.50
N ASN A 13 -11.48 0.58 -20.60
CA ASN A 13 -10.05 0.76 -20.79
C ASN A 13 -9.72 2.21 -21.20
N LEU A 14 -8.43 2.57 -21.21
CA LEU A 14 -8.00 3.96 -21.47
C LEU A 14 -8.41 4.47 -22.86
N ARG A 15 -8.50 3.61 -23.88
CA ARG A 15 -9.05 3.97 -25.19
C ARG A 15 -10.51 4.38 -25.06
N GLN A 16 -11.31 3.53 -24.41
CA GLN A 16 -12.73 3.76 -24.25
C GLN A 16 -13.02 4.99 -23.39
N ILE A 17 -12.15 5.32 -22.44
CA ILE A 17 -12.19 6.56 -21.66
C ILE A 17 -11.94 7.80 -22.56
N VAL A 18 -11.00 7.73 -23.50
CA VAL A 18 -10.81 8.81 -24.49
C VAL A 18 -12.06 8.95 -25.37
N ASP A 19 -12.60 7.84 -25.86
CA ASP A 19 -13.83 7.83 -26.67
C ASP A 19 -15.03 8.38 -25.87
N PHE A 20 -15.11 8.10 -24.55
CA PHE A 20 -16.19 8.53 -23.67
C PHE A 20 -16.39 10.05 -23.68
N HIS A 21 -15.31 10.84 -23.61
CA HIS A 21 -15.40 12.30 -23.64
C HIS A 21 -15.88 12.85 -24.99
N ILE A 22 -15.58 12.16 -26.09
CA ILE A 22 -16.07 12.52 -27.43
C ILE A 22 -17.57 12.22 -27.52
N ILE A 23 -17.96 11.00 -27.14
CA ILE A 23 -19.36 10.52 -27.20
C ILE A 23 -20.29 11.43 -26.39
N HIS A 24 -19.86 11.84 -25.18
CA HIS A 24 -20.64 12.71 -24.31
C HIS A 24 -20.45 14.19 -24.60
N GLY A 25 -19.68 14.55 -25.64
CA GLY A 25 -19.44 15.94 -26.01
C GLY A 25 -18.85 16.78 -24.88
N ASN A 26 -17.97 16.22 -24.03
CA ASN A 26 -17.51 16.89 -22.81
C ASN A 26 -16.69 18.17 -23.11
N ARG A 27 -17.33 19.33 -22.93
CA ARG A 27 -16.76 20.67 -23.20
C ARG A 27 -16.02 21.30 -22.02
N SER A 28 -15.90 20.62 -20.87
CA SER A 28 -15.10 21.19 -19.77
C SER A 28 -13.62 21.24 -20.15
N ALA A 29 -12.89 22.20 -19.58
CA ALA A 29 -11.45 22.36 -19.84
C ALA A 29 -10.65 21.17 -19.28
N ALA A 30 -9.97 20.44 -20.16
CA ALA A 30 -8.97 19.45 -19.78
C ALA A 30 -7.61 20.10 -19.52
N TYR A 31 -7.29 21.13 -20.31
CA TYR A 31 -6.04 21.87 -20.20
C TYR A 31 -6.27 23.37 -20.25
N SER A 32 -5.41 24.10 -19.57
CA SER A 32 -5.40 25.56 -19.61
C SER A 32 -3.97 26.07 -19.62
N PHE A 33 -3.71 27.07 -20.45
CA PHE A 33 -2.45 27.80 -20.46
C PHE A 33 -2.74 29.26 -20.82
N SER A 34 -1.84 30.15 -20.43
CA SER A 34 -1.97 31.59 -20.63
C SER A 34 -0.68 32.15 -21.20
N ASP A 35 -0.81 33.00 -22.21
CA ASP A 35 0.30 33.65 -22.90
C ASP A 35 0.94 34.78 -22.03
N GLN A 36 1.78 35.61 -22.65
CA GLN A 36 2.42 36.73 -21.94
C GLN A 36 1.46 37.90 -21.68
N ASP A 37 0.36 37.99 -22.42
CA ASP A 37 -0.65 39.06 -22.34
C ASP A 37 -1.86 38.64 -21.47
N GLU A 38 -1.70 37.57 -20.69
CA GLU A 38 -2.74 36.96 -19.84
C GLU A 38 -3.98 36.45 -20.59
N ASN A 39 -3.88 36.24 -21.90
CA ASN A 39 -4.96 35.61 -22.66
C ASN A 39 -4.99 34.11 -22.32
N MET A 40 -6.11 33.66 -21.78
CA MET A 40 -6.31 32.26 -21.42
C MET A 40 -6.77 31.46 -22.63
N THR A 41 -6.05 30.38 -22.95
CA THR A 41 -6.52 29.35 -23.88
C THR A 41 -6.89 28.10 -23.08
N GLU A 42 -8.05 27.53 -23.39
CA GLU A 42 -8.51 26.27 -22.78
C GLU A 42 -8.74 25.23 -23.87
N ILE A 43 -8.22 24.02 -23.63
CA ILE A 43 -8.47 22.86 -24.47
C ILE A 43 -9.52 22.01 -23.77
N SER A 44 -10.66 21.81 -24.41
CA SER A 44 -11.72 20.97 -23.86
C SER A 44 -11.32 19.48 -23.84
N HIS A 45 -11.93 18.68 -22.96
CA HIS A 45 -11.77 17.22 -22.98
C HIS A 45 -12.11 16.65 -24.35
N PHE A 46 -13.18 17.15 -24.96
CA PHE A 46 -13.60 16.80 -26.31
C PHE A 46 -12.52 17.07 -27.36
N GLU A 47 -11.95 18.27 -27.37
CA GLU A 47 -10.91 18.65 -28.33
C GLU A 47 -9.63 17.84 -28.12
N PHE A 48 -9.19 17.66 -26.87
CA PHE A 48 -8.03 16.83 -26.55
C PHE A 48 -8.21 15.40 -27.03
N CYS A 49 -9.37 14.79 -26.80
CA CYS A 49 -9.63 13.43 -27.22
C CYS A 49 -9.67 13.33 -28.75
N ARG A 50 -10.27 14.29 -29.48
CA ARG A 50 -10.19 14.34 -30.95
C ARG A 50 -8.76 14.48 -31.46
N ALA A 51 -7.94 15.30 -30.81
CA ALA A 51 -6.52 15.41 -31.13
C ALA A 51 -5.77 14.08 -30.94
N ALA A 52 -6.09 13.30 -29.90
CA ALA A 52 -5.54 11.95 -29.71
C ALA A 52 -5.91 10.99 -30.86
N HIS A 53 -7.11 11.07 -31.44
CA HIS A 53 -7.44 10.29 -32.65
C HIS A 53 -6.67 10.75 -33.89
N ARG A 54 -6.41 12.05 -34.04
CA ARG A 54 -5.55 12.55 -35.14
C ARG A 54 -4.13 12.03 -34.99
N VAL A 55 -3.59 12.04 -33.77
CA VAL A 55 -2.31 11.36 -33.47
C VAL A 55 -2.37 9.89 -33.89
N ALA A 56 -3.43 9.15 -33.53
CA ALA A 56 -3.52 7.74 -33.86
C ALA A 56 -3.48 7.48 -35.39
N HIS A 57 -4.14 8.32 -36.19
CA HIS A 57 -4.07 8.26 -37.66
C HIS A 57 -2.65 8.50 -38.19
N LEU A 58 -1.89 9.40 -37.56
CA LEU A 58 -0.51 9.72 -37.95
C LEU A 58 0.48 8.62 -37.54
N LEU A 59 0.35 8.06 -36.32
CA LEU A 59 1.28 7.06 -35.79
C LEU A 59 1.05 5.65 -36.34
N ARG A 60 -0.19 5.34 -36.70
CA ARG A 60 -0.61 4.03 -37.22
C ARG A 60 -1.80 4.18 -38.16
N SER A 61 -1.56 4.56 -39.41
CA SER A 61 -2.63 4.74 -40.40
C SER A 61 -3.49 3.48 -40.57
N GLN A 62 -4.82 3.64 -40.53
CA GLN A 62 -5.80 2.56 -40.73
C GLN A 62 -5.59 1.33 -39.82
N ARG A 63 -4.96 1.52 -38.65
CA ARG A 63 -4.71 0.46 -37.66
C ARG A 63 -3.92 -0.74 -38.20
N ARG A 64 -3.07 -0.51 -39.22
CA ARG A 64 -2.22 -1.55 -39.82
C ARG A 64 -1.25 -2.14 -38.79
N GLY A 65 -0.98 -3.45 -38.90
CA GLY A 65 -0.14 -4.19 -37.95
C GLY A 65 -0.90 -4.67 -36.71
N PRO A 66 -0.22 -5.33 -35.75
CA PRO A 66 -0.82 -5.82 -34.52
C PRO A 66 -0.99 -4.73 -33.46
N ASP A 67 -1.92 -4.95 -32.52
CA ASP A 67 -2.01 -4.17 -31.28
C ASP A 67 -0.91 -4.56 -30.31
N GLY A 68 -0.64 -3.69 -29.33
CA GLY A 68 0.34 -3.95 -28.29
C GLY A 68 1.78 -3.71 -28.70
N GLN A 69 2.04 -3.11 -29.88
CA GLN A 69 3.38 -2.70 -30.24
C GLN A 69 3.83 -1.54 -29.34
N VAL A 70 5.00 -1.68 -28.72
CA VAL A 70 5.60 -0.63 -27.89
C VAL A 70 6.17 0.49 -28.75
N LEU A 71 5.88 1.74 -28.38
CA LEU A 71 6.40 2.94 -29.02
C LEU A 71 7.10 3.81 -27.98
N ALA A 72 8.42 3.91 -28.06
CA ALA A 72 9.18 4.77 -27.17
C ALA A 72 9.05 6.24 -27.58
N ILE A 73 8.94 7.13 -26.59
CA ILE A 73 8.79 8.57 -26.81
C ILE A 73 9.92 9.30 -26.09
N VAL A 74 10.89 9.77 -26.85
CA VAL A 74 12.06 10.55 -26.38
C VAL A 74 12.04 11.90 -27.07
N ALA A 75 11.29 12.86 -26.52
CA ALA A 75 11.01 14.14 -27.19
C ALA A 75 11.07 15.32 -26.23
N VAL A 76 11.56 16.47 -26.72
CA VAL A 76 11.54 17.75 -26.02
C VAL A 76 10.54 18.67 -26.70
N THR A 77 9.34 18.77 -26.16
CA THR A 77 8.24 19.54 -26.76
C THR A 77 7.24 20.01 -25.71
N ASP A 78 6.25 20.81 -26.12
CA ASP A 78 5.19 21.31 -25.25
C ASP A 78 4.43 20.17 -24.56
N VAL A 79 4.09 20.35 -23.28
CA VAL A 79 3.44 19.30 -22.47
C VAL A 79 2.11 18.85 -23.09
N LEU A 80 1.33 19.78 -23.65
CA LEU A 80 0.07 19.45 -24.33
C LEU A 80 0.34 18.49 -25.50
N LEU A 81 1.31 18.81 -26.36
CA LEU A 81 1.67 17.98 -27.50
C LEU A 81 2.18 16.61 -27.05
N TYR A 82 3.09 16.57 -26.06
CA TYR A 82 3.62 15.33 -25.50
C TYR A 82 2.51 14.39 -24.98
N GLN A 83 1.60 14.91 -24.14
CA GLN A 83 0.54 14.10 -23.55
C GLN A 83 -0.54 13.71 -24.57
N THR A 84 -0.77 14.53 -25.60
CA THR A 84 -1.67 14.16 -26.71
C THR A 84 -1.10 12.99 -27.52
N ILE A 85 0.23 12.93 -27.68
CA ILE A 85 0.91 11.80 -28.32
C ILE A 85 0.72 10.52 -27.51
N VAL A 86 0.92 10.60 -26.19
CA VAL A 86 0.68 9.47 -25.27
C VAL A 86 -0.77 8.99 -25.34
N ALA A 87 -1.75 9.90 -25.27
CA ALA A 87 -3.16 9.56 -25.41
C ALA A 87 -3.47 8.92 -26.77
N GLY A 88 -2.88 9.46 -27.85
CA GLY A 88 -3.04 8.92 -29.19
C GLY A 88 -2.47 7.52 -29.37
N CYS A 89 -1.46 7.13 -28.58
CA CYS A 89 -0.99 5.74 -28.55
C CYS A 89 -2.05 4.80 -27.98
N PHE A 90 -2.73 5.18 -26.87
CA PHE A 90 -3.86 4.41 -26.36
C PHE A 90 -4.95 4.27 -27.42
N VAL A 91 -5.22 5.34 -28.16
CA VAL A 91 -6.19 5.32 -29.27
C VAL A 91 -5.76 4.38 -30.39
N ALA A 92 -4.48 4.44 -30.78
CA ALA A 92 -3.90 3.61 -31.84
C ALA A 92 -3.76 2.13 -31.48
N GLY A 93 -3.97 1.72 -30.22
CA GLY A 93 -3.65 0.38 -29.74
C GLY A 93 -2.14 0.12 -29.64
N LEU A 94 -1.34 1.18 -29.47
CA LEU A 94 0.10 1.13 -29.22
C LEU A 94 0.34 1.28 -27.72
N ILE A 95 1.46 0.74 -27.22
CA ILE A 95 1.88 0.88 -25.83
C ILE A 95 2.91 2.01 -25.75
N PRO A 96 2.55 3.22 -25.30
CA PRO A 96 3.52 4.29 -25.14
C PRO A 96 4.55 3.93 -24.06
N PHE A 97 5.81 4.24 -24.35
CA PHE A 97 6.91 4.18 -23.41
C PHE A 97 7.63 5.53 -23.34
N PRO A 98 7.13 6.47 -22.50
CA PRO A 98 7.79 7.75 -22.24
C PRO A 98 9.17 7.54 -21.59
N ILE A 99 10.22 8.06 -22.21
CA ILE A 99 11.60 8.00 -21.67
C ILE A 99 12.15 9.42 -21.58
N SER A 100 12.96 9.69 -20.55
CA SER A 100 13.55 11.03 -20.38
C SER A 100 14.60 11.29 -21.44
N ASP A 101 14.48 12.45 -22.09
CA ASP A 101 15.44 13.06 -23.02
C ASP A 101 16.82 13.34 -22.39
N ARG A 102 16.91 13.31 -21.06
CA ARG A 102 18.16 13.46 -20.29
C ARG A 102 18.92 12.14 -20.12
N SER A 103 18.35 11.03 -20.55
CA SER A 103 18.98 9.71 -20.45
C SER A 103 20.06 9.54 -21.51
N ALA A 104 21.16 8.88 -21.16
CA ALA A 104 22.21 8.52 -22.11
C ALA A 104 21.71 7.49 -23.14
N ALA A 105 22.35 7.43 -24.32
CA ALA A 105 21.99 6.52 -25.41
C ALA A 105 21.94 5.05 -24.95
N ASP A 106 22.96 4.57 -24.22
CA ASP A 106 23.02 3.20 -23.69
C ASP A 106 21.86 2.88 -22.75
N THR A 107 21.45 3.84 -21.92
CA THR A 107 20.29 3.69 -21.03
C THR A 107 18.99 3.58 -21.83
N ILE A 108 18.83 4.39 -22.86
CA ILE A 108 17.66 4.32 -23.75
C ILE A 108 17.64 2.97 -24.47
N PHE A 109 18.78 2.54 -25.02
CA PHE A 109 18.91 1.24 -25.66
C PHE A 109 18.54 0.09 -24.73
N HIS A 110 19.07 0.08 -23.50
CA HIS A 110 18.75 -0.92 -22.49
C HIS A 110 17.23 -1.02 -22.25
N LEU A 111 16.56 0.12 -22.10
CA LEU A 111 15.12 0.18 -21.90
C LEU A 111 14.34 -0.34 -23.12
N LEU A 112 14.75 0.04 -24.34
CA LEU A 112 14.12 -0.42 -25.59
C LEU A 112 14.24 -1.93 -25.74
N ASN A 113 15.45 -2.47 -25.55
CA ASN A 113 15.73 -3.90 -25.67
C ASN A 113 14.95 -4.72 -24.64
N ASN A 114 14.84 -4.23 -23.40
CA ASN A 114 14.11 -4.91 -22.33
C ASN A 114 12.61 -5.11 -22.63
N VAL A 115 12.01 -4.23 -23.44
CA VAL A 115 10.58 -4.31 -23.79
C VAL A 115 10.35 -4.69 -25.26
N GLY A 116 11.41 -5.02 -26.00
CA GLY A 116 11.35 -5.35 -27.43
C GLY A 116 10.82 -4.21 -28.30
N SER A 117 11.08 -2.95 -27.93
CA SER A 117 10.65 -1.79 -28.72
C SER A 117 11.65 -1.49 -29.84
N HIS A 118 11.15 -1.40 -31.07
CA HIS A 118 11.92 -1.07 -32.27
C HIS A 118 11.57 0.30 -32.85
N ARG A 119 10.67 1.05 -32.20
CA ARG A 119 10.20 2.35 -32.69
C ARG A 119 10.42 3.42 -31.64
N VAL A 120 10.98 4.55 -32.07
CA VAL A 120 11.24 5.73 -31.25
C VAL A 120 10.65 6.96 -31.93
N LEU A 121 9.72 7.63 -31.25
CA LEU A 121 9.30 8.99 -31.58
C LEU A 121 10.21 10.00 -30.89
N THR A 122 10.66 10.99 -31.64
CA THR A 122 11.57 12.02 -31.13
C THR A 122 11.33 13.38 -31.78
N THR A 123 12.05 14.38 -31.28
CA THR A 123 12.20 15.72 -31.88
C THR A 123 13.56 15.78 -32.56
N LYS A 124 13.66 15.43 -33.86
CA LYS A 124 14.94 15.22 -34.57
C LYS A 124 15.82 16.46 -34.56
N GLY A 125 15.23 17.65 -34.66
CA GLY A 125 15.96 18.92 -34.60
C GLY A 125 16.73 19.13 -33.29
N SER A 126 16.17 18.68 -32.15
CA SER A 126 16.76 18.89 -30.82
C SER A 126 17.55 17.68 -30.31
N LEU A 127 17.14 16.46 -30.70
CA LEU A 127 17.68 15.20 -30.19
C LEU A 127 18.38 14.35 -31.26
N GLY A 128 18.58 14.87 -32.48
CA GLY A 128 19.19 14.13 -33.59
C GLY A 128 20.50 13.44 -33.21
N ARG A 129 21.43 14.16 -32.56
CA ARG A 129 22.71 13.59 -32.11
C ARG A 129 22.55 12.42 -31.12
N LEU A 130 21.55 12.49 -30.24
CA LEU A 130 21.26 11.41 -29.28
C LEU A 130 20.73 10.18 -30.01
N MET A 131 19.87 10.38 -31.02
CA MET A 131 19.34 9.30 -31.85
C MET A 131 20.40 8.69 -32.76
N ASP A 132 21.31 9.50 -33.30
CA ASP A 132 22.44 9.03 -34.12
C ASP A 132 23.40 8.17 -33.28
N ALA A 133 23.70 8.58 -32.04
CA ALA A 133 24.49 7.77 -31.11
C ALA A 133 23.79 6.43 -30.78
N LEU A 134 22.49 6.49 -30.45
CA LEU A 134 21.67 5.31 -30.17
C LEU A 134 21.70 4.30 -31.34
N ALA A 135 21.60 4.79 -32.58
CA ALA A 135 21.60 3.95 -33.78
C ALA A 135 23.00 3.41 -34.13
N THR A 136 24.05 4.23 -34.00
CA THR A 136 25.43 3.87 -34.36
C THR A 136 25.96 2.75 -33.48
N ASP A 137 25.77 2.87 -32.17
CA ASP A 137 26.30 1.89 -31.20
C ASP A 137 25.53 0.56 -31.23
N ASN A 138 24.37 0.52 -31.90
CA ASN A 138 23.45 -0.61 -31.91
C ASN A 138 22.96 -0.97 -33.32
N ALA A 139 23.82 -0.89 -34.34
CA ALA A 139 23.45 -1.07 -35.75
C ALA A 139 22.75 -2.42 -36.08
N ALA A 140 22.92 -3.46 -35.25
CA ALA A 140 22.24 -4.74 -35.40
C ALA A 140 20.79 -4.74 -34.87
N TYR A 141 20.40 -3.74 -34.09
CA TYR A 141 19.05 -3.58 -33.54
C TYR A 141 18.26 -2.64 -34.45
N GLU A 142 17.39 -3.20 -35.30
CA GLU A 142 16.62 -2.43 -36.30
C GLU A 142 15.70 -1.40 -35.63
N LEU A 143 16.14 -0.14 -35.56
CA LEU A 143 15.41 0.98 -34.95
C LEU A 143 14.79 1.88 -36.02
N SER A 144 13.48 2.12 -35.90
CA SER A 144 12.78 3.17 -36.64
C SER A 144 12.71 4.43 -35.79
N VAL A 145 13.35 5.52 -36.25
CA VAL A 145 13.31 6.84 -35.59
C VAL A 145 12.40 7.79 -36.37
N GLU A 146 11.28 8.14 -35.76
CA GLU A 146 10.18 8.91 -36.33
C GLU A 146 10.07 10.28 -35.66
N GLU A 147 9.67 11.30 -36.43
CA GLU A 147 9.42 12.64 -35.90
C GLU A 147 8.02 12.67 -35.25
N ILE A 148 7.87 13.36 -34.12
CA ILE A 148 6.56 13.55 -33.50
C ILE A 148 5.61 14.39 -34.40
N PRO A 149 4.28 14.26 -34.28
CA PRO A 149 3.34 15.14 -35.01
C PRO A 149 3.51 16.63 -34.71
N LEU A 150 3.24 17.49 -35.70
CA LEU A 150 3.16 18.94 -35.50
C LEU A 150 1.85 19.33 -34.84
N LEU A 151 1.88 20.41 -34.04
CA LEU A 151 0.70 20.93 -33.33
C LEU A 151 -0.46 21.20 -34.29
N GLY A 152 -0.21 21.81 -35.46
CA GLY A 152 -1.25 22.14 -36.43
C GLY A 152 -1.92 20.92 -37.10
N GLN A 153 -1.26 19.76 -37.10
CA GLN A 153 -1.82 18.52 -37.64
C GLN A 153 -2.84 17.89 -36.70
N ILE A 154 -2.71 18.12 -35.38
CA ILE A 154 -3.53 17.48 -34.35
C ILE A 154 -4.50 18.46 -33.67
N TYR A 155 -4.20 19.76 -33.67
CA TYR A 155 -5.05 20.85 -33.19
C TYR A 155 -5.29 21.89 -34.31
N PRO A 156 -6.08 21.58 -35.35
CA PRO A 156 -6.37 22.51 -36.45
C PRO A 156 -7.19 23.73 -36.01
N HIS A 157 -7.92 23.60 -34.90
CA HIS A 157 -8.77 24.65 -34.32
C HIS A 157 -8.41 24.83 -32.84
N LEU A 158 -7.12 24.92 -32.51
CA LEU A 158 -6.61 24.98 -31.13
C LEU A 158 -7.45 25.91 -30.21
N GLY A 159 -8.11 25.34 -29.21
CA GLY A 159 -8.95 26.02 -28.22
C GLY A 159 -10.35 26.40 -28.69
N HIS A 160 -10.70 26.09 -29.94
CA HIS A 160 -11.93 26.52 -30.61
C HIS A 160 -12.64 25.37 -31.35
N GLU A 161 -12.27 24.12 -31.11
CA GLU A 161 -12.88 22.98 -31.81
C GLU A 161 -14.31 22.70 -31.36
N THR A 162 -15.25 22.58 -32.30
CA THR A 162 -16.68 22.34 -32.05
C THR A 162 -17.12 20.97 -32.59
N PRO A 163 -18.33 20.46 -32.24
CA PRO A 163 -18.82 19.20 -32.81
C PRO A 163 -18.87 19.21 -34.34
N GLU A 164 -19.16 20.37 -34.94
CA GLU A 164 -19.29 20.59 -36.38
C GLU A 164 -17.94 20.64 -37.11
N SER A 165 -16.83 20.85 -36.39
CA SER A 165 -15.50 20.81 -36.98
C SER A 165 -15.22 19.44 -37.60
N PRO A 166 -14.63 19.35 -38.81
CA PRO A 166 -14.33 18.09 -39.47
C PRO A 166 -13.47 17.16 -38.61
N PHE A 167 -13.94 15.93 -38.44
CA PHE A 167 -13.27 14.93 -37.62
C PHE A 167 -13.54 13.52 -38.13
N VAL A 168 -12.49 12.69 -38.14
CA VAL A 168 -12.58 11.27 -38.51
C VAL A 168 -12.15 10.44 -37.30
N LEU A 169 -13.11 9.69 -36.75
CA LEU A 169 -12.84 8.78 -35.64
C LEU A 169 -11.82 7.72 -36.08
N TYR A 170 -10.81 7.47 -35.25
CA TYR A 170 -9.84 6.40 -35.51
C TYR A 170 -10.49 5.02 -35.36
N PRO A 171 -10.25 4.08 -36.29
CA PRO A 171 -10.84 2.73 -36.24
C PRO A 171 -10.67 2.04 -34.88
N GLY A 172 -11.73 1.37 -34.43
CA GLY A 172 -11.70 0.55 -33.22
C GLY A 172 -10.89 -0.74 -33.41
N PRO A 173 -10.56 -1.45 -32.32
CA PRO A 173 -9.87 -2.73 -32.43
C PRO A 173 -10.77 -3.83 -32.98
N THR A 174 -10.17 -4.79 -33.70
CA THR A 174 -10.85 -6.00 -34.18
C THR A 174 -11.11 -7.01 -33.06
N THR A 175 -10.38 -6.91 -31.95
CA THR A 175 -10.51 -7.76 -30.76
C THR A 175 -10.61 -6.90 -29.51
N SER A 176 -11.41 -7.34 -28.53
CA SER A 176 -11.50 -6.61 -27.26
C SER A 176 -10.14 -6.53 -26.55
N ILE A 177 -9.81 -5.35 -26.03
CA ILE A 177 -8.59 -5.10 -25.25
C ILE A 177 -8.95 -5.29 -23.78
N SER A 178 -8.42 -6.36 -23.16
CA SER A 178 -8.58 -6.63 -21.73
C SER A 178 -7.96 -5.52 -20.88
N LEU A 179 -8.53 -5.27 -19.70
CA LEU A 179 -7.96 -4.34 -18.74
C LEU A 179 -6.61 -4.79 -18.15
N ASP A 180 -6.34 -6.08 -18.19
CA ASP A 180 -5.06 -6.63 -17.72
C ASP A 180 -3.96 -6.56 -18.79
N HIS A 181 -4.29 -6.16 -20.02
CA HIS A 181 -3.28 -5.86 -21.02
C HIS A 181 -2.46 -4.63 -20.62
N VAL A 182 -1.20 -4.64 -21.04
CA VAL A 182 -0.27 -3.54 -20.83
C VAL A 182 -0.78 -2.30 -21.57
N ALA A 183 -0.91 -1.21 -20.84
CA ALA A 183 -1.32 0.08 -21.36
C ALA A 183 -0.12 1.02 -21.57
N MET A 184 0.93 0.91 -20.76
CA MET A 184 2.08 1.80 -20.79
C MET A 184 3.29 1.15 -20.12
N TYR A 185 4.50 1.56 -20.54
CA TYR A 185 5.71 1.38 -19.75
C TYR A 185 6.21 2.73 -19.21
N LEU A 186 6.73 2.74 -17.99
CA LEU A 186 7.55 3.83 -17.45
C LEU A 186 8.93 3.28 -17.07
N HIS A 187 9.89 4.14 -16.75
CA HIS A 187 11.19 3.70 -16.23
C HIS A 187 11.46 4.25 -14.82
N SER A 188 12.17 3.47 -14.01
CA SER A 188 12.67 3.91 -12.70
C SER A 188 14.19 3.86 -12.70
N SER A 189 14.82 4.87 -12.10
CA SER A 189 16.28 5.06 -12.14
C SER A 189 17.09 3.93 -11.52
N GLY A 190 16.49 3.11 -10.63
CA GLY A 190 17.16 2.01 -9.93
C GLY A 190 18.24 2.52 -8.94
N SER A 191 18.44 1.83 -7.82
CA SER A 191 19.49 2.20 -6.84
C SER A 191 20.84 1.52 -7.09
N THR A 192 20.91 0.53 -7.99
CA THR A 192 22.11 -0.34 -8.14
C THR A 192 22.38 -0.84 -9.58
N GLY A 193 21.87 -0.19 -10.64
CA GLY A 193 22.12 -0.62 -12.04
C GLY A 193 21.41 0.22 -13.11
N PHE A 194 21.29 -0.31 -14.33
CA PHE A 194 20.49 0.31 -15.39
C PHE A 194 19.02 0.47 -14.97
N PRO A 195 18.33 1.53 -15.44
CA PRO A 195 16.91 1.76 -15.16
C PRO A 195 16.01 0.58 -15.54
N LYS A 196 14.98 0.32 -14.73
CA LYS A 196 14.02 -0.78 -14.96
C LYS A 196 12.78 -0.28 -15.66
N SER A 197 12.24 -1.08 -16.60
CA SER A 197 10.94 -0.85 -17.20
C SER A 197 9.82 -1.30 -16.25
N VAL A 198 8.95 -0.37 -15.86
CA VAL A 198 7.76 -0.59 -15.04
C VAL A 198 6.56 -0.75 -15.96
N LEU A 199 5.95 -1.93 -15.95
CA LEU A 199 4.75 -2.27 -16.71
C LEU A 199 3.50 -1.74 -15.99
N LEU A 200 2.61 -1.07 -16.73
CA LEU A 200 1.34 -0.56 -16.21
C LEU A 200 0.19 -1.06 -17.09
N THR A 201 -0.75 -1.81 -16.50
CA THR A 201 -1.96 -2.26 -17.21
C THR A 201 -3.02 -1.17 -17.24
N HIS A 202 -4.04 -1.32 -18.11
CA HIS A 202 -5.19 -0.41 -18.09
C HIS A 202 -5.89 -0.43 -16.73
N ASN A 203 -6.07 -1.61 -16.13
CA ASN A 203 -6.67 -1.79 -14.82
C ASN A 203 -5.89 -1.01 -13.74
N ASN A 204 -4.57 -1.14 -13.73
CA ASN A 204 -3.71 -0.44 -12.77
C ASN A 204 -3.89 1.09 -12.84
N LEU A 205 -4.02 1.64 -14.05
CA LEU A 205 -4.13 3.09 -14.24
C LEU A 205 -5.54 3.61 -13.91
N VAL A 206 -6.59 2.86 -14.22
CA VAL A 206 -7.97 3.22 -13.88
C VAL A 206 -8.21 3.12 -12.37
N LEU A 207 -7.81 2.02 -11.73
CA LEU A 207 -7.95 1.84 -10.28
C LEU A 207 -7.17 2.90 -9.49
N GLN A 208 -6.02 3.34 -9.99
CA GLN A 208 -5.28 4.43 -9.36
C GLN A 208 -6.10 5.72 -9.26
N ALA A 209 -6.92 6.04 -10.26
CA ALA A 209 -7.80 7.20 -10.24
C ALA A 209 -9.04 6.98 -9.35
N ALA A 210 -9.49 5.74 -9.19
CA ALA A 210 -10.63 5.38 -8.35
C ALA A 210 -10.36 5.47 -6.83
N LEU A 211 -9.09 5.52 -6.41
CA LEU A 211 -8.73 5.62 -4.99
C LEU A 211 -9.31 6.90 -4.37
N GLU A 212 -10.06 6.76 -3.27
CA GLU A 212 -10.80 7.85 -2.60
C GLU A 212 -9.99 9.13 -2.35
N GLY A 213 -8.69 8.98 -2.09
CA GLY A 213 -7.80 10.12 -1.90
C GLY A 213 -7.56 10.97 -3.15
N ILE A 214 -7.95 10.53 -4.36
CA ILE A 214 -7.86 11.30 -5.61
C ILE A 214 -9.22 11.85 -6.00
N SER A 215 -10.29 11.05 -5.92
CA SER A 215 -11.66 11.49 -6.22
C SER A 215 -12.15 12.59 -5.26
N GLN A 216 -11.85 12.49 -3.96
CA GLN A 216 -12.16 13.57 -2.99
C GLN A 216 -11.32 14.84 -3.22
N ARG A 217 -10.14 14.75 -3.86
CA ARG A 217 -9.27 15.91 -4.14
C ARG A 217 -9.67 16.68 -5.40
N VAL A 218 -10.40 16.03 -6.31
CA VAL A 218 -10.99 16.67 -7.49
C VAL A 218 -12.10 17.64 -7.07
N GLU A 219 -12.86 17.30 -6.02
CA GLU A 219 -13.80 18.23 -5.38
C GLU A 219 -13.08 19.43 -4.72
N MET A 220 -11.82 19.26 -4.31
CA MET A 220 -11.03 20.33 -3.68
C MET A 220 -10.27 21.23 -4.66
N SER A 221 -10.07 20.85 -5.93
CA SER A 221 -9.32 21.70 -6.86
C SER A 221 -9.49 21.29 -8.33
N PRO A 222 -10.45 21.88 -9.08
CA PRO A 222 -10.64 21.53 -10.48
C PRO A 222 -9.53 22.05 -11.41
N ARG A 223 -8.62 22.93 -10.96
CA ARG A 223 -7.50 23.47 -11.77
C ARG A 223 -6.17 23.32 -11.05
N LEU A 224 -5.29 22.45 -11.57
CA LEU A 224 -4.02 22.10 -10.94
C LEU A 224 -2.84 22.53 -11.79
N ALA A 225 -1.94 23.35 -11.24
CA ALA A 225 -0.69 23.75 -11.89
C ALA A 225 0.32 22.59 -11.91
N VAL A 226 0.59 22.10 -13.12
CA VAL A 226 1.37 20.86 -13.36
C VAL A 226 2.31 20.95 -14.56
N GLY A 227 2.31 22.07 -15.31
CA GLY A 227 3.13 22.24 -16.52
C GLY A 227 4.64 22.13 -16.30
N HIS A 228 5.10 22.29 -15.05
CA HIS A 228 6.50 22.20 -14.67
C HIS A 228 6.99 20.78 -14.38
N LEU A 229 6.06 19.82 -14.32
CA LEU A 229 6.40 18.42 -14.08
C LEU A 229 6.87 17.76 -15.38
N PRO A 230 7.94 16.95 -15.35
CA PRO A 230 8.39 16.23 -16.54
C PRO A 230 7.29 15.32 -17.10
N ALA A 231 6.93 15.52 -18.37
CA ALA A 231 5.81 14.81 -19.01
C ALA A 231 6.02 13.30 -19.13
N CYS A 232 7.28 12.85 -19.20
CA CYS A 232 7.66 11.44 -19.27
C CYS A 232 7.72 10.73 -17.91
N HIS A 233 7.55 11.45 -16.79
CA HIS A 233 7.57 10.86 -15.45
C HIS A 233 6.16 10.47 -14.99
N ALA A 234 6.09 9.51 -14.07
CA ALA A 234 4.83 9.00 -13.50
C ALA A 234 3.91 10.09 -12.92
N MET A 235 4.49 11.14 -12.33
CA MET A 235 3.71 12.28 -11.84
C MET A 235 3.14 13.11 -12.99
N GLY A 236 3.92 13.34 -14.06
CA GLY A 236 3.44 13.99 -15.28
C GLY A 236 2.30 13.20 -15.91
N ILE A 237 2.44 11.87 -16.05
CA ILE A 237 1.36 11.01 -16.53
C ILE A 237 0.12 11.11 -15.63
N THR A 238 0.29 10.97 -14.32
CA THR A 238 -0.85 11.01 -13.39
C THR A 238 -1.59 12.34 -13.43
N THR A 239 -0.88 13.47 -13.44
CA THR A 239 -1.51 14.80 -13.28
C THR A 239 -1.79 15.53 -14.58
N GLN A 240 -1.08 15.21 -15.67
CA GLN A 240 -1.22 15.88 -16.97
C GLN A 240 -2.05 15.07 -17.97
N ILE A 241 -2.33 13.79 -17.75
CA ILE A 241 -3.23 13.01 -18.64
C ILE A 241 -4.32 12.27 -17.87
N LEU A 242 -3.96 11.49 -16.84
CA LEU A 242 -4.95 10.68 -16.11
C LEU A 242 -5.91 11.54 -15.28
N PHE A 243 -5.42 12.60 -14.62
CA PHE A 243 -6.25 13.52 -13.86
C PHE A 243 -7.33 14.19 -14.73
N PRO A 244 -7.02 14.77 -15.91
CA PRO A 244 -8.05 15.24 -16.83
C PRO A 244 -9.02 14.16 -17.30
N ILE A 245 -8.54 13.07 -17.92
CA ILE A 245 -9.46 12.13 -18.60
C ILE A 245 -10.21 11.18 -17.66
N LEU A 246 -9.76 10.97 -16.41
CA LEU A 246 -10.46 10.09 -15.47
C LEU A 246 -11.31 10.87 -14.47
N ASN A 247 -10.84 12.05 -14.04
CA ASN A 247 -11.48 12.80 -12.97
C ASN A 247 -12.08 14.14 -13.44
N GLY A 248 -11.91 14.52 -14.71
CA GLY A 248 -12.50 15.74 -15.28
C GLY A 248 -11.87 17.04 -14.76
N GLY A 249 -10.68 16.96 -14.16
CA GLY A 249 -9.92 18.13 -13.73
C GLY A 249 -9.18 18.83 -14.88
N THR A 250 -8.76 20.06 -14.66
CA THR A 250 -8.00 20.86 -15.62
C THR A 250 -6.52 20.88 -15.23
N ALA A 251 -5.67 20.39 -16.12
CA ALA A 251 -4.22 20.51 -16.01
C ALA A 251 -3.77 21.89 -16.53
N CYS A 252 -3.25 22.73 -15.64
CA CYS A 252 -2.69 24.02 -15.99
C CYS A 252 -1.23 23.86 -16.46
N LEU A 253 -0.96 24.21 -17.71
CA LEU A 253 0.29 24.02 -18.44
C LEU A 253 0.95 25.36 -18.76
N TYR A 254 2.24 25.32 -19.11
CA TYR A 254 2.92 26.47 -19.71
C TYR A 254 2.35 26.82 -21.09
N PRO A 255 2.43 28.09 -21.52
CA PRO A 255 2.02 28.48 -22.87
C PRO A 255 2.79 27.70 -23.92
N LEU A 256 2.09 27.36 -25.00
CA LEU A 256 2.69 26.65 -26.12
C LEU A 256 3.73 27.54 -26.80
N VAL A 257 4.93 27.02 -26.99
CA VAL A 257 5.97 27.69 -27.76
C VAL A 257 6.08 27.13 -29.16
N SER A 258 5.78 25.83 -29.37
CA SER A 258 5.74 25.28 -30.73
C SER A 258 4.59 25.89 -31.51
N THR A 259 4.86 26.18 -32.77
CA THR A 259 3.85 26.71 -33.69
C THR A 259 3.17 25.55 -34.43
N THR A 260 2.13 25.87 -35.19
CA THR A 260 1.44 24.89 -36.04
C THR A 260 2.35 24.22 -37.07
N THR A 261 3.52 24.82 -37.38
CA THR A 261 4.44 24.36 -38.43
C THR A 261 5.86 24.05 -37.95
N LYS A 262 6.23 24.37 -36.70
CA LYS A 262 7.60 24.21 -36.19
C LYS A 262 7.64 23.86 -34.70
N TYR A 263 8.53 22.94 -34.32
CA TYR A 263 8.88 22.66 -32.94
C TYR A 263 9.79 23.73 -32.37
N ILE A 264 9.49 24.18 -31.16
CA ILE A 264 10.36 25.09 -30.40
C ILE A 264 10.61 24.45 -29.05
N THR A 265 11.88 24.47 -28.61
CA THR A 265 12.27 23.94 -27.31
C THR A 265 11.60 24.76 -26.20
N PRO A 266 10.76 24.14 -25.35
CA PRO A 266 10.11 24.87 -24.25
C PRO A 266 11.09 25.38 -23.21
N THR A 267 10.69 26.45 -22.51
CA THR A 267 11.45 27.00 -21.38
C THR A 267 11.63 25.96 -20.29
N VAL A 268 12.84 25.89 -19.73
CA VAL A 268 13.16 24.97 -18.63
C VAL A 268 12.34 25.35 -17.38
N PRO A 269 11.58 24.41 -16.80
CA PRO A 269 10.83 24.67 -15.59
C PRO A 269 11.73 25.03 -14.40
N ASN A 270 11.28 25.97 -13.57
CA ASN A 270 11.94 26.35 -12.32
C ASN A 270 10.90 26.77 -11.26
N ALA A 271 11.35 27.05 -10.04
CA ALA A 271 10.45 27.39 -8.94
C ALA A 271 9.62 28.66 -9.20
N GLN A 272 10.20 29.65 -9.87
CA GLN A 272 9.58 30.95 -10.12
C GLN A 272 8.51 30.84 -11.21
N ASN A 273 8.86 30.31 -12.38
CA ASN A 273 7.90 30.20 -13.49
C ASN A 273 6.76 29.20 -13.18
N ALA A 274 6.96 28.23 -12.27
CA ALA A 274 5.88 27.36 -11.79
C ALA A 274 4.80 28.15 -11.03
N ILE A 275 5.18 29.13 -10.21
CA ILE A 275 4.26 30.02 -9.50
C ILE A 275 3.57 30.97 -10.47
N GLU A 276 4.33 31.59 -11.37
CA GLU A 276 3.76 32.48 -12.41
C GLU A 276 2.74 31.74 -13.27
N ASN A 277 3.02 30.49 -13.63
CA ASN A 277 2.07 29.66 -14.36
C ASN A 277 0.80 29.39 -13.56
N ALA A 278 0.92 29.03 -12.28
CA ALA A 278 -0.24 28.84 -11.42
C ALA A 278 -1.09 30.12 -11.31
N GLN A 279 -0.44 31.29 -11.19
CA GLN A 279 -1.11 32.59 -11.12
C GLN A 279 -1.87 32.89 -12.42
N ARG A 280 -1.17 32.85 -13.56
CA ARG A 280 -1.74 33.18 -14.87
C ARG A 280 -2.89 32.26 -15.25
N THR A 281 -2.77 30.97 -14.94
CA THR A 281 -3.82 29.97 -15.24
C THR A 281 -4.94 29.93 -14.20
N LYS A 282 -4.89 30.80 -13.18
CA LYS A 282 -5.85 30.86 -12.06
C LYS A 282 -6.01 29.50 -11.39
N ALA A 283 -4.90 28.76 -11.27
CA ALA A 283 -4.89 27.45 -10.64
C ALA A 283 -5.30 27.58 -9.16
N LYS A 284 -6.03 26.57 -8.68
CA LYS A 284 -6.48 26.47 -7.30
C LYS A 284 -5.58 25.56 -6.47
N GLY A 285 -4.77 24.75 -7.13
CA GLY A 285 -3.70 24.01 -6.49
C GLY A 285 -2.44 23.93 -7.35
N ILE A 286 -1.34 23.54 -6.72
CA ILE A 286 -0.06 23.27 -7.39
C ILE A 286 0.51 21.95 -6.91
N MET A 287 0.98 21.13 -7.86
CA MET A 287 1.71 19.90 -7.57
C MET A 287 3.18 20.10 -7.91
N VAL A 288 4.08 19.98 -6.95
CA VAL A 288 5.47 20.40 -7.10
C VAL A 288 6.49 19.31 -6.73
N VAL A 289 7.67 19.38 -7.35
CA VAL A 289 8.86 18.66 -6.88
C VAL A 289 9.49 19.37 -5.67
N PRO A 290 9.97 18.65 -4.65
CA PRO A 290 10.52 19.25 -3.44
C PRO A 290 11.63 20.28 -3.67
N ALA A 291 12.45 20.10 -4.70
CA ALA A 291 13.51 21.03 -5.07
C ALA A 291 13.01 22.46 -5.35
N PHE A 292 11.80 22.62 -5.91
CA PHE A 292 11.26 23.94 -6.20
C PHE A 292 10.69 24.61 -4.95
N ALA A 293 10.05 23.84 -4.07
CA ALA A 293 9.52 24.34 -2.81
C ALA A 293 10.60 24.94 -1.89
N LEU A 294 11.87 24.53 -2.03
CA LEU A 294 13.01 25.12 -1.32
C LEU A 294 13.18 26.63 -1.61
N HIS A 295 12.77 27.09 -2.79
CA HIS A 295 12.97 28.48 -3.23
C HIS A 295 11.78 29.40 -2.88
N TRP A 296 10.65 28.85 -2.43
CA TRP A 296 9.42 29.61 -2.14
C TRP A 296 9.41 30.24 -0.75
N GLN A 297 10.48 30.95 -0.39
CA GLN A 297 10.62 31.59 0.91
C GLN A 297 10.30 33.11 0.89
N SER A 298 10.03 33.68 -0.28
CA SER A 298 9.72 35.12 -0.39
C SER A 298 8.32 35.43 0.19
N PRO A 299 8.12 36.60 0.84
CA PRO A 299 6.83 36.99 1.38
C PRO A 299 5.71 36.99 0.33
N GLU A 300 6.00 37.41 -0.90
CA GLU A 300 5.05 37.48 -2.02
C GLU A 300 4.62 36.07 -2.46
N THR A 301 5.59 35.16 -2.60
CA THR A 301 5.32 33.77 -2.98
C THR A 301 4.48 33.08 -1.91
N ILE A 302 4.82 33.28 -0.64
CA ILE A 302 4.10 32.70 0.49
C ILE A 302 2.68 33.26 0.58
N ALA A 303 2.50 34.57 0.37
CA ALA A 303 1.18 35.20 0.31
C ALA A 303 0.32 34.55 -0.78
N TYR A 304 0.88 34.30 -1.96
CA TYR A 304 0.18 33.60 -3.03
C TYR A 304 -0.12 32.13 -2.69
N LEU A 305 0.84 31.37 -2.17
CA LEU A 305 0.66 29.97 -1.81
C LEU A 305 -0.46 29.74 -0.77
N LYS A 306 -0.71 30.72 0.11
CA LYS A 306 -1.86 30.69 1.05
C LYS A 306 -3.21 30.80 0.37
N THR A 307 -3.26 31.37 -0.83
CA THR A 307 -4.51 31.49 -1.61
C THR A 307 -4.89 30.18 -2.30
N LEU A 308 -3.95 29.24 -2.41
CA LEU A 308 -4.17 27.94 -3.01
C LEU A 308 -4.89 27.01 -2.03
N GLU A 309 -5.86 26.29 -2.55
CA GLU A 309 -6.60 25.25 -1.82
C GLU A 309 -5.71 24.02 -1.57
N LEU A 310 -4.69 23.79 -2.42
CA LEU A 310 -3.77 22.67 -2.32
C LEU A 310 -2.34 23.03 -2.78
N VAL A 311 -1.34 22.78 -1.93
CA VAL A 311 0.08 22.74 -2.33
C VAL A 311 0.60 21.33 -2.06
N ALA A 312 0.77 20.52 -3.10
CA ALA A 312 1.14 19.12 -2.94
C ALA A 312 2.56 18.82 -3.45
N TYR A 313 3.28 17.89 -2.81
CA TYR A 313 4.58 17.43 -3.30
C TYR A 313 4.77 15.92 -3.20
N THR A 314 5.59 15.34 -4.07
CA THR A 314 5.90 13.90 -4.10
C THR A 314 7.29 13.61 -4.67
N GLY A 315 7.72 12.34 -4.69
CA GLY A 315 8.97 11.87 -5.26
C GLY A 315 10.14 11.78 -4.27
N VAL A 316 10.34 12.79 -3.41
CA VAL A 316 11.30 12.76 -2.29
C VAL A 316 10.72 13.49 -1.07
N SER A 317 11.26 13.25 0.11
CA SER A 317 10.88 14.01 1.30
C SER A 317 11.34 15.46 1.17
N LEU A 318 10.44 16.40 1.45
CA LEU A 318 10.81 17.79 1.63
C LEU A 318 11.57 17.94 2.95
N ALA A 319 12.63 18.76 2.98
CA ALA A 319 13.36 19.04 4.21
C ALA A 319 12.40 19.58 5.28
N SER A 320 12.43 18.99 6.48
CA SER A 320 11.49 19.33 7.57
C SER A 320 11.44 20.84 7.83
N ARG A 321 12.60 21.51 7.87
CA ARG A 321 12.70 22.97 8.06
C ARG A 321 11.90 23.77 7.03
N VAL A 322 11.86 23.35 5.76
CA VAL A 322 11.14 24.06 4.69
C VAL A 322 9.65 23.77 4.77
N CYS A 323 9.29 22.51 5.04
CA CYS A 323 7.90 22.12 5.27
C CYS A 323 7.31 22.85 6.48
N ASP A 324 8.04 22.88 7.59
CA ASP A 324 7.67 23.56 8.84
C ASP A 324 7.57 25.07 8.61
N SER A 325 8.50 25.67 7.86
CA SER A 325 8.47 27.10 7.51
C SER A 325 7.20 27.48 6.74
N LEU A 326 6.88 26.75 5.67
CA LEU A 326 5.70 27.00 4.84
C LEU A 326 4.40 26.75 5.64
N PHE A 327 4.36 25.65 6.39
CA PHE A 327 3.22 25.28 7.23
C PHE A 327 2.96 26.31 8.34
N ASN A 328 3.99 26.71 9.09
CA ASN A 328 3.88 27.70 10.17
C ASN A 328 3.47 29.08 9.66
N GLN A 329 3.78 29.39 8.41
CA GLN A 329 3.33 30.63 7.79
C GLN A 329 1.87 30.54 7.31
N GLY A 330 1.24 29.36 7.27
CA GLY A 330 -0.16 29.17 6.92
C GLY A 330 -0.41 28.61 5.51
N VAL A 331 0.61 28.05 4.86
CA VAL A 331 0.46 27.39 3.54
C VAL A 331 -0.07 25.96 3.75
N ASN A 332 -1.12 25.59 3.01
CA ASN A 332 -1.68 24.23 3.01
C ASN A 332 -0.81 23.25 2.20
N ILE A 333 0.38 22.93 2.72
CA ILE A 333 1.33 22.01 2.08
C ILE A 333 1.12 20.55 2.51
N VAL A 334 0.98 19.65 1.53
CA VAL A 334 0.60 18.25 1.74
C VAL A 334 1.59 17.31 1.05
N PRO A 335 2.21 16.35 1.77
CA PRO A 335 2.98 15.28 1.13
C PRO A 335 2.06 14.27 0.45
N ILE A 336 2.42 13.85 -0.75
CA ILE A 336 1.83 12.71 -1.45
C ILE A 336 2.89 11.63 -1.56
N TYR A 337 2.75 10.55 -0.82
CA TYR A 337 3.63 9.39 -0.93
C TYR A 337 3.09 8.45 -2.03
N ARG A 338 3.62 8.54 -3.25
CA ARG A 338 3.33 7.60 -4.35
C ARG A 338 4.56 7.39 -5.24
N GLY A 339 4.84 6.14 -5.59
CA GLY A 339 5.83 5.76 -6.61
C GLY A 339 5.13 5.16 -7.84
N PRO A 340 5.81 5.09 -9.01
CA PRO A 340 5.29 4.49 -10.25
C PRO A 340 4.92 3.00 -10.11
N GLU A 341 5.39 2.35 -9.06
CA GLU A 341 5.43 0.89 -8.96
C GLU A 341 4.09 0.28 -8.51
N ILE A 342 3.08 1.03 -8.11
CA ILE A 342 1.90 0.49 -7.39
C ILE A 342 1.07 -0.54 -8.18
N GLY A 343 1.13 -0.57 -9.53
CA GLY A 343 0.49 -1.60 -10.35
C GLY A 343 1.27 -2.92 -10.43
N ALA A 344 2.50 -2.88 -10.94
CA ALA A 344 3.40 -4.04 -11.03
C ALA A 344 3.94 -4.52 -9.66
N ALA A 345 3.99 -3.64 -8.65
CA ALA A 345 4.43 -3.96 -7.30
C ALA A 345 3.43 -4.84 -6.55
N THR A 346 2.15 -4.89 -6.92
CA THR A 346 1.20 -5.80 -6.26
C THR A 346 1.60 -7.24 -6.51
N GLY A 347 1.87 -7.62 -7.76
CA GLY A 347 2.38 -8.96 -8.11
C GLY A 347 3.74 -9.27 -7.48
N ALA A 348 4.69 -8.33 -7.53
CA ALA A 348 6.00 -8.50 -6.91
C ALA A 348 5.95 -8.58 -5.37
N ARG A 349 5.03 -7.84 -4.73
CA ARG A 349 4.81 -7.92 -3.27
C ARG A 349 4.10 -9.20 -2.88
N ILE A 350 3.11 -9.66 -3.65
CA ILE A 350 2.51 -10.98 -3.46
C ILE A 350 3.59 -12.06 -3.54
N ALA A 351 4.45 -12.00 -4.58
CA ALA A 351 5.57 -12.92 -4.71
C ALA A 351 6.53 -12.84 -3.51
N ALA A 352 6.89 -11.66 -3.04
CA ALA A 352 7.76 -11.49 -1.87
C ALA A 352 7.13 -12.00 -0.56
N VAL A 353 5.81 -11.84 -0.39
CA VAL A 353 5.05 -12.42 0.73
C VAL A 353 5.09 -13.94 0.67
N GLU A 354 4.75 -14.54 -0.47
CA GLU A 354 4.75 -15.99 -0.64
C GLU A 354 6.17 -16.58 -0.55
N GLU A 355 7.19 -15.88 -1.05
CA GLU A 355 8.60 -16.28 -0.91
C GLU A 355 9.02 -16.32 0.56
N MET A 356 8.63 -15.30 1.35
CA MET A 356 8.93 -15.27 2.78
C MET A 356 8.17 -16.38 3.54
N ILE A 357 6.92 -16.65 3.17
CA ILE A 357 6.14 -17.77 3.73
C ILE A 357 6.85 -19.09 3.42
N ALA A 358 7.24 -19.32 2.16
CA ALA A 358 7.93 -20.52 1.73
C ALA A 358 9.26 -20.70 2.47
N LYS A 359 10.08 -19.65 2.52
CA LYS A 359 11.37 -19.62 3.22
C LYS A 359 11.26 -20.04 4.69
N TYR A 360 10.23 -19.56 5.40
CA TYR A 360 10.08 -19.81 6.84
C TYR A 360 9.14 -20.98 7.18
N SER A 361 8.52 -21.63 6.21
CA SER A 361 7.67 -22.82 6.43
C SER A 361 8.41 -24.16 6.23
N VAL A 362 9.69 -24.13 5.86
CA VAL A 362 10.51 -25.33 5.61
C VAL A 362 10.60 -26.24 6.86
N GLY A 363 10.45 -27.56 6.69
CA GLY A 363 10.65 -28.53 7.77
C GLY A 363 9.42 -28.79 8.66
N PHE A 364 8.26 -28.25 8.31
CA PHE A 364 6.98 -28.57 8.98
C PHE A 364 6.34 -29.89 8.52
N GLU A 365 6.88 -30.53 7.48
CA GLU A 365 6.40 -31.81 6.92
C GLU A 365 6.42 -32.96 7.93
N LYS A 366 7.32 -32.92 8.92
CA LYS A 366 7.32 -33.92 10.00
C LYS A 366 6.08 -33.71 10.87
N PRO A 367 5.22 -34.73 11.06
CA PRO A 367 4.09 -34.62 11.98
C PRO A 367 4.56 -34.25 13.38
N LEU A 368 3.73 -33.52 14.12
CA LEU A 368 3.96 -33.37 15.56
C LEU A 368 3.98 -34.76 16.20
N GLY A 369 4.90 -34.98 17.14
CA GLY A 369 4.90 -36.21 17.93
C GLY A 369 3.53 -36.41 18.58
N LEU A 370 3.01 -37.65 18.56
CA LEU A 370 1.75 -37.98 19.21
C LEU A 370 1.75 -37.50 20.66
N TYR A 371 0.67 -36.83 21.08
CA TYR A 371 0.49 -36.35 22.44
C TYR A 371 0.63 -37.50 23.44
N LYS A 372 1.80 -37.64 24.06
CA LYS A 372 2.00 -38.51 25.22
C LYS A 372 1.87 -37.64 26.45
N LYS A 373 0.66 -37.57 27.03
CA LYS A 373 0.40 -36.87 28.30
C LYS A 373 1.37 -37.41 29.35
N ARG A 374 2.45 -36.69 29.65
CA ARG A 374 3.28 -37.01 30.80
C ARG A 374 2.43 -36.75 32.05
N PRO A 375 2.50 -37.60 33.09
CA PRO A 375 1.92 -37.25 34.37
C PRO A 375 2.69 -36.04 34.92
N ARG A 376 2.17 -34.83 34.66
CA ARG A 376 2.67 -33.61 35.31
C ARG A 376 2.27 -33.66 36.77
N SER A 377 3.18 -33.24 37.66
CA SER A 377 2.90 -33.05 39.09
C SER A 377 1.94 -31.89 39.36
N SER A 378 1.74 -31.00 38.39
CA SER A 378 0.94 -29.77 38.45
C SER A 378 0.00 -29.67 37.24
N THR A 379 -1.23 -29.23 37.47
CA THR A 379 -2.23 -28.94 36.42
C THR A 379 -2.15 -27.50 35.89
N GLY A 380 -1.20 -26.69 36.37
CA GLY A 380 -1.10 -25.28 36.01
C GLY A 380 -0.43 -25.03 34.65
N HIS A 381 -0.71 -23.88 34.05
CA HIS A 381 -0.10 -23.45 32.79
C HIS A 381 1.25 -22.76 33.01
N VAL A 382 2.21 -23.10 32.15
CA VAL A 382 3.51 -22.43 32.04
C VAL A 382 3.48 -21.61 30.76
N VAL A 383 3.47 -20.29 30.91
CA VAL A 383 3.24 -19.35 29.82
C VAL A 383 4.54 -18.66 29.45
N ILE A 384 4.88 -18.65 28.15
CA ILE A 384 5.91 -17.77 27.61
C ILE A 384 5.22 -16.55 27.02
N LEU A 385 5.41 -15.37 27.63
CA LEU A 385 4.87 -14.11 27.15
C LEU A 385 5.96 -13.28 26.48
N ILE A 386 5.88 -13.15 25.17
CA ILE A 386 6.84 -12.37 24.38
C ILE A 386 6.35 -10.93 24.24
N GLY A 387 7.11 -9.98 24.80
CA GLY A 387 6.80 -8.54 24.76
C GLY A 387 5.93 -8.04 25.93
N SER A 388 6.17 -8.54 27.14
CA SER A 388 5.42 -8.19 28.35
C SER A 388 5.53 -6.71 28.77
N THR A 389 6.57 -6.01 28.32
CA THR A 389 6.76 -4.56 28.59
C THR A 389 5.98 -3.64 27.65
N GLY A 390 5.38 -4.21 26.59
CA GLY A 390 4.61 -3.48 25.59
C GLY A 390 3.25 -2.96 26.07
N GLY A 391 2.58 -2.18 25.22
CA GLY A 391 1.23 -1.65 25.42
C GLY A 391 0.25 -2.72 25.90
N LEU A 392 -0.06 -3.67 25.02
CA LEU A 392 -0.95 -4.79 25.30
C LEU A 392 -0.33 -5.83 26.26
N GLY A 393 0.96 -6.13 26.09
CA GLY A 393 1.67 -7.16 26.87
C GLY A 393 1.67 -6.91 28.39
N SER A 394 1.68 -5.65 28.83
CA SER A 394 1.63 -5.34 30.27
C SER A 394 0.27 -5.73 30.88
N HIS A 395 -0.83 -5.54 30.15
CA HIS A 395 -2.16 -5.94 30.59
C HIS A 395 -2.34 -7.45 30.57
N ILE A 396 -1.80 -8.14 29.55
CA ILE A 396 -1.78 -9.62 29.52
C ILE A 396 -1.03 -10.15 30.75
N LEU A 397 0.14 -9.59 31.06
CA LEU A 397 0.93 -10.02 32.21
C LEU A 397 0.18 -9.84 33.54
N GLU A 398 -0.48 -8.70 33.75
CA GLU A 398 -1.28 -8.45 34.96
C GLU A 398 -2.32 -9.56 35.18
N ILE A 399 -3.09 -9.90 34.14
CA ILE A 399 -4.13 -10.94 34.22
C ILE A 399 -3.51 -12.31 34.49
N LEU A 400 -2.42 -12.67 33.78
CA LEU A 400 -1.76 -13.96 33.96
C LEU A 400 -1.24 -14.16 35.40
N LEU A 401 -0.66 -13.12 36.01
CA LEU A 401 -0.12 -13.21 37.37
C LEU A 401 -1.21 -13.37 38.43
N SER A 402 -2.37 -12.73 38.23
CA SER A 402 -3.53 -12.87 39.11
C SER A 402 -4.30 -14.18 38.91
N HIS A 403 -4.07 -14.90 37.80
CA HIS A 403 -4.86 -16.07 37.45
C HIS A 403 -4.37 -17.33 38.18
N THR A 404 -5.29 -18.07 38.81
CA THR A 404 -4.98 -19.23 39.66
C THR A 404 -4.46 -20.44 38.87
N ALA A 405 -4.99 -20.67 37.67
CA ALA A 405 -4.52 -21.73 36.77
C ALA A 405 -3.12 -21.50 36.16
N ILE A 406 -2.51 -20.33 36.37
CA ILE A 406 -1.15 -20.05 35.89
C ILE A 406 -0.15 -20.46 36.97
N GLU A 407 0.74 -21.39 36.62
CA GLU A 407 1.84 -21.81 37.47
C GLU A 407 3.04 -20.88 37.33
N ARG A 408 3.38 -20.51 36.10
CA ARG A 408 4.60 -19.75 35.80
C ARG A 408 4.46 -18.90 34.55
N VAL A 409 5.06 -17.72 34.55
CA VAL A 409 5.11 -16.80 33.42
C VAL A 409 6.56 -16.43 33.14
N TYR A 410 7.07 -16.87 32.00
CA TYR A 410 8.34 -16.43 31.44
C TYR A 410 8.13 -15.17 30.60
N ALA A 411 8.45 -14.01 31.16
CA ALA A 411 8.36 -12.71 30.52
C ALA A 411 9.58 -12.45 29.63
N PHE A 412 9.52 -12.94 28.39
CA PHE A 412 10.60 -12.83 27.41
C PHE A 412 10.57 -11.47 26.70
N ASN A 413 11.68 -10.73 26.79
CA ASN A 413 11.85 -9.44 26.16
C ASN A 413 13.25 -9.29 25.56
N ARG A 414 13.38 -8.42 24.56
CA ARG A 414 14.70 -8.06 24.01
C ARG A 414 15.57 -7.36 25.08
N PRO A 415 16.91 -7.55 25.04
CA PRO A 415 17.83 -6.77 25.85
C PRO A 415 17.66 -5.27 25.63
N GLY A 416 17.86 -4.49 26.68
CA GLY A 416 17.78 -3.03 26.63
C GLY A 416 18.90 -2.38 27.43
N LYS A 417 18.95 -1.04 27.40
CA LYS A 417 19.87 -0.26 28.25
C LYS A 417 19.58 -0.44 29.75
N THR A 418 18.33 -0.69 30.08
CA THR A 418 17.84 -0.98 31.44
C THR A 418 17.27 -2.39 31.50
N SER A 419 17.40 -3.03 32.67
CA SER A 419 16.91 -4.40 32.89
C SER A 419 15.41 -4.51 32.64
N VAL A 420 14.95 -5.70 32.25
CA VAL A 420 13.52 -5.94 32.00
C VAL A 420 12.68 -5.66 33.23
N SER A 421 13.14 -5.98 34.44
CA SER A 421 12.38 -5.76 35.67
C SER A 421 12.06 -4.28 35.90
N VAL A 422 13.03 -3.39 35.67
CA VAL A 422 12.84 -1.94 35.76
C VAL A 422 11.86 -1.47 34.71
N ARG A 423 12.06 -1.87 33.44
CA ARG A 423 11.16 -1.51 32.32
C ARG A 423 9.73 -2.02 32.54
N GLN A 424 9.58 -3.21 33.13
CA GLN A 424 8.27 -3.79 33.44
C GLN A 424 7.56 -2.99 34.53
N ARG A 425 8.27 -2.60 35.59
CA ARG A 425 7.72 -1.77 36.66
C ARG A 425 7.28 -0.39 36.13
N GLU A 426 8.12 0.26 35.34
CA GLU A 426 7.76 1.52 34.67
C GLU A 426 6.52 1.36 33.77
N ALA A 427 6.45 0.25 33.03
CA ALA A 427 5.32 -0.04 32.17
C ALA A 427 4.00 -0.24 32.95
N PHE A 428 4.06 -0.90 34.11
CA PHE A 428 2.93 -1.08 35.02
C PHE A 428 2.47 0.23 35.65
N VAL A 429 3.41 1.01 36.20
CA VAL A 429 3.12 2.33 36.81
C VAL A 429 2.47 3.26 35.77
N LYS A 430 3.07 3.38 34.58
CA LYS A 430 2.56 4.24 33.50
C LYS A 430 1.11 3.91 33.12
N ARG A 431 0.70 2.65 33.24
CA ARG A 431 -0.62 2.14 32.81
C ARG A 431 -1.59 1.93 33.98
N ALA A 432 -1.22 2.36 35.18
CA ALA A 432 -1.98 2.14 36.42
C ALA A 432 -2.33 0.65 36.64
N LEU A 433 -1.34 -0.22 36.44
CA LEU A 433 -1.44 -1.66 36.71
C LEU A 433 -0.93 -2.00 38.11
N ASP A 434 -1.39 -3.11 38.66
CA ASP A 434 -1.01 -3.55 39.99
C ASP A 434 0.47 -3.98 40.04
N THR A 435 1.32 -3.08 40.53
CA THR A 435 2.76 -3.33 40.65
C THR A 435 3.12 -4.37 41.70
N THR A 436 2.22 -4.71 42.63
CA THR A 436 2.49 -5.72 43.67
C THR A 436 2.64 -7.11 43.07
N LEU A 437 1.93 -7.39 41.96
CA LEU A 437 2.01 -8.64 41.23
C LEU A 437 3.41 -8.91 40.65
N LEU A 438 4.23 -7.87 40.42
CA LEU A 438 5.58 -8.03 39.91
C LEU A 438 6.54 -8.72 40.91
N ALA A 439 6.14 -8.85 42.17
CA ALA A 439 6.86 -9.61 43.19
C ALA A 439 6.42 -11.10 43.24
N SER A 440 5.49 -11.53 42.38
CA SER A 440 5.01 -12.91 42.34
C SER A 440 6.13 -13.89 41.97
N GLU A 441 6.24 -14.98 42.74
CA GLU A 441 7.15 -16.10 42.44
C GLU A 441 6.83 -16.81 41.11
N LYS A 442 5.64 -16.57 40.55
CA LYS A 442 5.26 -17.06 39.21
C LYS A 442 6.05 -16.39 38.10
N LEU A 443 6.60 -15.19 38.32
CA LEU A 443 7.17 -14.34 37.28
C LEU A 443 8.69 -14.54 37.14
N ILE A 444 9.12 -14.90 35.93
CA ILE A 444 10.55 -14.99 35.58
C ILE A 444 10.82 -14.09 34.38
N TYR A 445 11.75 -13.15 34.54
CA TYR A 445 12.19 -12.27 33.45
C TYR A 445 13.27 -12.94 32.61
N LEU A 446 13.09 -12.92 31.29
CA LEU A 446 14.09 -13.43 30.34
C LEU A 446 14.49 -12.33 29.36
N GLU A 447 15.79 -12.12 29.19
CA GLU A 447 16.36 -11.25 28.15
C GLU A 447 17.00 -12.11 27.06
N GLY A 448 16.51 -11.97 25.83
CA GLY A 448 17.00 -12.75 24.71
C GLY A 448 16.68 -12.15 23.35
N ASP A 449 17.28 -12.72 22.32
CA ASP A 449 17.12 -12.31 20.93
C ASP A 449 16.32 -13.38 20.17
N SER A 450 15.05 -13.07 19.87
CA SER A 450 14.17 -13.97 19.14
C SER A 450 14.66 -14.32 17.74
N THR A 451 15.60 -13.58 17.16
CA THR A 451 16.15 -13.88 15.83
C THR A 451 17.16 -15.04 15.84
N LYS A 452 17.62 -15.45 17.03
CA LYS A 452 18.49 -16.61 17.23
C LYS A 452 17.65 -17.86 17.50
N ALA A 453 18.12 -19.02 17.02
CA ALA A 453 17.39 -20.29 17.15
C ALA A 453 17.17 -20.72 18.61
N ASP A 454 18.13 -20.40 19.47
CA ASP A 454 18.09 -20.60 20.93
C ASP A 454 17.46 -19.40 21.68
N LEU A 455 16.80 -18.49 20.96
CA LEU A 455 16.27 -17.22 21.48
C LEU A 455 17.34 -16.35 22.16
N GLY A 456 18.63 -16.62 21.95
CA GLY A 456 19.73 -15.96 22.65
C GLY A 456 19.76 -16.26 24.16
N LEU A 457 19.16 -17.36 24.59
CA LEU A 457 19.09 -17.76 26.01
C LEU A 457 20.18 -18.80 26.33
N PRO A 458 20.60 -18.91 27.61
CA PRO A 458 21.43 -20.03 28.06
C PRO A 458 20.75 -21.37 27.76
N ALA A 459 21.53 -22.39 27.39
CA ALA A 459 21.03 -23.69 26.95
C ALA A 459 20.10 -24.34 28.00
N GLU A 460 20.42 -24.23 29.28
CA GLU A 460 19.61 -24.73 30.40
C GLU A 460 18.21 -24.07 30.46
N VAL A 461 18.14 -22.76 30.25
CA VAL A 461 16.89 -22.01 30.25
C VAL A 461 16.07 -22.37 29.01
N TRP A 462 16.71 -22.44 27.84
CA TRP A 462 16.04 -22.81 26.60
C TRP A 462 15.45 -24.23 26.67
N MET A 463 16.21 -25.20 27.20
CA MET A 463 15.72 -26.57 27.42
C MET A 463 14.56 -26.60 28.42
N THR A 464 14.62 -25.80 29.48
CA THR A 464 13.52 -25.66 30.44
C THR A 464 12.26 -25.13 29.76
N LEU A 465 12.37 -24.10 28.93
CA LEU A 465 11.22 -23.56 28.17
C LEU A 465 10.63 -24.61 27.23
N ARG A 466 11.47 -25.33 26.48
CA ARG A 466 11.07 -26.40 25.57
C ARG A 466 10.26 -27.49 26.29
N ASP A 467 10.71 -27.89 27.47
CA ASP A 467 10.15 -29.05 28.17
C ASP A 467 8.95 -28.71 29.05
N THR A 468 8.81 -27.46 29.49
CA THR A 468 7.78 -27.07 30.47
C THR A 468 6.65 -26.21 29.89
N ALA A 469 6.89 -25.45 28.82
CA ALA A 469 5.89 -24.53 28.29
C ALA A 469 4.63 -25.25 27.81
N THR A 470 3.47 -24.68 28.15
CA THR A 470 2.16 -25.16 27.68
C THR A 470 1.45 -24.12 26.83
N VAL A 471 1.80 -22.85 27.00
CA VAL A 471 1.22 -21.73 26.26
C VAL A 471 2.32 -20.78 25.83
N ILE A 472 2.27 -20.35 24.57
CA ILE A 472 3.11 -19.29 24.03
C ILE A 472 2.20 -18.14 23.60
N ILE A 473 2.43 -16.94 24.12
CA ILE A 473 1.72 -15.73 23.71
C ILE A 473 2.72 -14.78 23.06
N HIS A 474 2.65 -14.65 21.74
CA HIS A 474 3.52 -13.78 20.98
C HIS A 474 2.84 -12.43 20.67
N ASN A 475 3.21 -11.40 21.44
CA ASN A 475 2.68 -10.05 21.32
C ASN A 475 3.71 -9.03 20.80
N ALA A 476 5.01 -9.31 20.89
CA ALA A 476 6.05 -8.35 20.50
C ALA A 476 6.12 -8.15 18.97
N TRP A 477 5.74 -6.97 18.49
CA TRP A 477 5.96 -6.55 17.11
C TRP A 477 6.23 -5.06 17.03
N THR A 478 7.07 -4.64 16.07
CA THR A 478 7.24 -3.22 15.77
C THR A 478 6.07 -2.73 14.93
N VAL A 479 5.30 -1.74 15.39
CA VAL A 479 4.21 -1.16 14.58
C VAL A 479 4.78 -0.01 13.75
N ASN A 480 4.91 -0.21 12.43
CA ASN A 480 5.35 0.82 11.51
C ASN A 480 4.86 0.54 10.08
N PHE A 481 3.80 1.23 9.66
CA PHE A 481 3.18 1.04 8.34
C PHE A 481 4.04 1.53 7.18
N ASN A 482 5.09 2.32 7.44
CA ASN A 482 5.96 2.90 6.42
C ASN A 482 7.16 2.02 6.06
N LYS A 483 7.37 0.91 6.77
CA LYS A 483 8.48 -0.02 6.49
C LYS A 483 8.08 -1.08 5.46
N PRO A 484 8.98 -1.47 4.53
CA PRO A 484 8.73 -2.58 3.61
C PRO A 484 8.75 -3.93 4.33
N LEU A 485 8.12 -4.96 3.74
CA LEU A 485 8.04 -6.32 4.28
C LEU A 485 9.40 -6.86 4.77
N ILE A 486 10.45 -6.69 3.96
CA ILE A 486 11.79 -7.20 4.29
C ILE A 486 12.34 -6.66 5.62
N SER A 487 11.95 -5.44 6.03
CA SER A 487 12.35 -4.88 7.33
C SER A 487 11.73 -5.62 8.52
N PHE A 488 10.71 -6.44 8.29
CA PHE A 488 10.03 -7.26 9.30
C PHE A 488 10.50 -8.71 9.30
N GLU A 489 11.40 -9.11 8.40
CA GLU A 489 11.94 -10.46 8.37
C GLU A 489 12.53 -10.92 9.73
N PRO A 490 13.21 -10.07 10.53
CA PRO A 490 13.63 -10.45 11.88
C PRO A 490 12.47 -10.84 12.82
N HIS A 491 11.31 -10.22 12.67
CA HIS A 491 10.10 -10.58 13.43
C HIS A 491 9.52 -11.92 12.96
N VAL A 492 9.48 -12.14 11.65
CA VAL A 492 9.05 -13.41 11.05
C VAL A 492 9.97 -14.56 11.49
N LYS A 493 11.29 -14.34 11.47
CA LYS A 493 12.27 -15.27 12.02
C LYS A 493 12.04 -15.55 13.51
N GLY A 494 11.64 -14.54 14.29
CA GLY A 494 11.23 -14.70 15.68
C GLY A 494 10.04 -15.64 15.87
N VAL A 495 8.99 -15.47 15.06
CA VAL A 495 7.84 -16.40 15.03
C VAL A 495 8.30 -17.81 14.71
N ARG A 496 9.16 -17.96 13.69
CA ARG A 496 9.70 -19.25 13.31
C ARG A 496 10.46 -19.94 14.45
N ASN A 497 11.35 -19.24 15.13
CA ASN A 497 12.12 -19.82 16.23
C ASN A 497 11.23 -20.22 17.42
N LEU A 498 10.15 -19.46 17.69
CA LEU A 498 9.15 -19.82 18.71
C LEU A 498 8.34 -21.06 18.30
N ILE A 499 8.00 -21.19 17.01
CA ILE A 499 7.38 -22.41 16.48
C ILE A 499 8.33 -23.60 16.64
N ASP A 500 9.61 -23.45 16.32
CA ASP A 500 10.59 -24.52 16.48
C ASP A 500 10.76 -24.93 17.95
N LEU A 501 10.79 -23.98 18.89
CA LEU A 501 10.77 -24.28 20.33
C LEU A 501 9.56 -25.13 20.71
N ALA A 502 8.36 -24.74 20.26
CA ALA A 502 7.13 -25.49 20.54
C ALA A 502 7.13 -26.88 19.90
N ARG A 503 7.57 -26.99 18.65
CA ARG A 503 7.63 -28.26 17.90
C ARG A 503 8.66 -29.23 18.46
N GLN A 504 9.73 -28.73 19.07
CA GLN A 504 10.75 -29.54 19.73
C GLN A 504 10.36 -29.94 21.16
N SER A 505 9.23 -29.44 21.68
CA SER A 505 8.70 -29.86 22.95
C SER A 505 8.30 -31.35 22.92
N PRO A 506 8.58 -32.10 24.00
CA PRO A 506 8.00 -33.44 24.18
C PRO A 506 6.46 -33.46 24.14
N GLU A 507 5.81 -32.31 24.36
CA GLU A 507 4.35 -32.16 24.36
C GLU A 507 3.85 -31.23 23.24
N ALA A 508 4.59 -31.13 22.13
CA ALA A 508 4.32 -30.17 21.04
C ALA A 508 2.85 -30.09 20.59
N SER A 509 2.16 -31.23 20.49
CA SER A 509 0.75 -31.31 20.07
C SER A 509 -0.25 -30.72 21.09
N GLY A 510 0.17 -30.53 22.34
CA GLY A 510 -0.63 -29.92 23.40
C GLY A 510 -0.27 -28.45 23.68
N ILE A 511 0.75 -27.90 23.03
CA ILE A 511 1.12 -26.49 23.20
C ILE A 511 0.13 -25.61 22.44
N ARG A 512 -0.41 -24.62 23.13
CA ARG A 512 -1.24 -23.57 22.52
C ARG A 512 -0.40 -22.35 22.17
N PHE A 513 -0.48 -21.90 20.91
CA PHE A 513 0.26 -20.76 20.40
C PHE A 513 -0.68 -19.61 20.04
N PHE A 514 -0.59 -18.51 20.76
CA PHE A 514 -1.41 -17.32 20.53
C PHE A 514 -0.58 -16.21 19.91
N PHE A 515 -1.05 -15.65 18.80
CA PHE A 515 -0.37 -14.59 18.08
C PHE A 515 -1.22 -13.32 18.02
N ALA A 516 -0.66 -12.19 18.46
CA ALA A 516 -1.26 -10.88 18.25
C ALA A 516 -0.99 -10.41 16.82
N SER A 517 -1.91 -10.71 15.91
CA SER A 517 -1.90 -10.23 14.53
C SER A 517 -2.59 -8.86 14.41
N SER A 518 -2.94 -8.45 13.19
CA SER A 518 -3.61 -7.17 12.92
C SER A 518 -4.68 -7.30 11.85
N ILE A 519 -5.72 -6.48 11.92
CA ILE A 519 -6.73 -6.34 10.87
C ILE A 519 -6.12 -6.00 9.51
N THR A 520 -4.94 -5.38 9.47
CA THR A 520 -4.27 -5.04 8.20
C THR A 520 -3.73 -6.24 7.43
N SER A 521 -3.73 -7.44 8.03
CA SER A 521 -3.46 -8.71 7.32
C SER A 521 -4.57 -9.08 6.32
N ALA A 522 -5.73 -8.43 6.40
CA ALA A 522 -6.87 -8.62 5.50
C ALA A 522 -7.45 -7.26 5.04
N GLN A 523 -6.60 -6.25 4.90
CA GLN A 523 -7.03 -4.88 4.58
C GLN A 523 -7.69 -4.72 3.20
N ASN A 524 -7.43 -5.62 2.25
CA ASN A 524 -8.06 -5.60 0.93
C ASN A 524 -9.23 -6.59 0.81
N TRP A 525 -9.81 -7.02 1.93
CA TRP A 525 -11.01 -7.87 1.91
C TRP A 525 -12.18 -7.16 1.22
N ASP A 526 -12.83 -7.86 0.28
CA ASP A 526 -14.03 -7.35 -0.39
C ASP A 526 -15.22 -7.37 0.57
N GLN A 527 -15.59 -6.20 1.08
CA GLN A 527 -16.69 -6.03 2.03
C GLN A 527 -18.05 -6.49 1.47
N ARG A 528 -18.20 -6.59 0.14
CA ARG A 528 -19.42 -7.11 -0.49
C ARG A 528 -19.63 -8.60 -0.19
N LEU A 529 -18.58 -9.32 0.19
CA LEU A 529 -18.62 -10.71 0.62
C LEU A 529 -19.03 -10.86 2.11
N GLY A 530 -19.28 -9.74 2.80
CA GLY A 530 -19.61 -9.70 4.22
C GLY A 530 -18.38 -9.57 5.12
N SER A 531 -18.55 -9.95 6.39
CA SER A 531 -17.48 -9.88 7.40
C SER A 531 -16.28 -10.76 7.03
N VAL A 532 -15.07 -10.30 7.37
CA VAL A 532 -13.86 -11.09 7.21
C VAL A 532 -14.02 -12.42 7.97
N PRO A 533 -13.86 -13.58 7.31
CA PRO A 533 -14.09 -14.86 7.98
C PRO A 533 -12.99 -15.15 9.01
N GLU A 534 -13.37 -15.77 10.13
CA GLU A 534 -12.48 -16.20 11.22
C GLU A 534 -11.70 -17.48 10.86
N GLN A 535 -11.15 -17.51 9.64
CA GLN A 535 -10.33 -18.59 9.13
C GLN A 535 -9.00 -18.06 8.59
N LEU A 536 -8.03 -18.97 8.44
CA LEU A 536 -6.77 -18.65 7.81
C LEU A 536 -7.02 -18.24 6.35
N GLN A 537 -6.56 -17.04 5.99
CA GLN A 537 -6.66 -16.54 4.63
C GLN A 537 -5.46 -17.04 3.83
N LEU A 538 -5.70 -17.59 2.64
CA LEU A 538 -4.64 -18.16 1.78
C LEU A 538 -4.27 -17.28 0.60
N ASP A 539 -5.07 -16.24 0.31
CA ASP A 539 -4.74 -15.26 -0.70
C ASP A 539 -3.92 -14.11 -0.10
N ALA A 540 -2.66 -14.00 -0.52
CA ALA A 540 -1.75 -12.94 -0.09
C ALA A 540 -2.17 -11.55 -0.57
N SER A 541 -2.99 -11.45 -1.63
CA SER A 541 -3.50 -10.18 -2.15
C SER A 541 -4.25 -9.36 -1.09
N LEU A 542 -4.90 -10.06 -0.14
CA LEU A 542 -5.69 -9.48 0.95
C LEU A 542 -4.86 -8.64 1.92
N ALA A 543 -3.55 -8.91 2.03
CA ALA A 543 -2.66 -8.23 2.97
C ALA A 543 -1.87 -7.07 2.34
N ILE A 544 -1.87 -6.94 1.01
CA ILE A 544 -0.96 -6.04 0.28
C ILE A 544 -1.27 -4.57 0.58
N GLY A 545 -0.23 -3.79 0.86
CA GLY A 545 -0.32 -2.32 0.90
C GLY A 545 0.52 -1.68 1.99
N SER A 546 0.82 -2.42 3.07
CA SER A 546 1.83 -2.01 4.06
C SER A 546 2.70 -3.20 4.46
N GLY A 547 4.02 -3.00 4.56
CA GLY A 547 4.93 -4.07 4.98
C GLY A 547 4.61 -4.63 6.36
N TYR A 548 3.97 -3.82 7.22
CA TYR A 548 3.48 -4.27 8.52
C TYR A 548 2.34 -5.30 8.39
N GLY A 549 1.28 -5.00 7.63
CA GLY A 549 0.17 -5.92 7.39
C GLY A 549 0.61 -7.19 6.68
N GLU A 550 1.42 -7.03 5.63
CA GLU A 550 2.08 -8.11 4.89
C GLU A 550 2.86 -9.03 5.85
N SER A 551 3.67 -8.48 6.77
CA SER A 551 4.46 -9.29 7.72
C SER A 551 3.62 -10.06 8.74
N LYS A 552 2.48 -9.50 9.16
CA LYS A 552 1.54 -10.17 10.06
C LYS A 552 0.85 -11.34 9.37
N TYR A 553 0.43 -11.13 8.11
CA TYR A 553 -0.11 -12.18 7.26
C TYR A 553 0.88 -13.34 7.05
N VAL A 554 2.15 -13.02 6.77
CA VAL A 554 3.23 -14.03 6.66
C VAL A 554 3.31 -14.88 7.94
N ALA A 555 3.28 -14.26 9.12
CA ALA A 555 3.30 -14.99 10.38
C ALA A 555 2.06 -15.87 10.61
N GLU A 556 0.86 -15.40 10.24
CA GLU A 556 -0.36 -16.23 10.28
C GLU A 556 -0.22 -17.48 9.41
N ARG A 557 0.30 -17.32 8.18
CA ARG A 557 0.50 -18.43 7.22
C ARG A 557 1.55 -19.44 7.71
N ILE A 558 2.67 -18.97 8.26
CA ILE A 558 3.70 -19.85 8.83
C ILE A 558 3.16 -20.60 10.06
N LEU A 559 2.40 -19.94 10.92
CA LEU A 559 1.74 -20.59 12.06
C LEU A 559 0.72 -21.64 11.61
N GLY A 560 -0.10 -21.32 10.60
CA GLY A 560 -1.05 -22.27 10.01
C GLY A 560 -0.37 -23.50 9.42
N ALA A 561 0.79 -23.33 8.79
CA ALA A 561 1.59 -24.43 8.24
C ALA A 561 2.31 -25.26 9.33
N SER A 562 2.45 -24.75 10.55
CA SER A 562 3.26 -25.36 11.60
C SER A 562 2.64 -26.60 12.25
N GLY A 563 1.36 -26.88 12.03
CA GLY A 563 0.62 -27.96 12.66
C GLY A 563 0.37 -27.81 14.18
N LEU A 564 0.88 -26.74 14.81
CA LEU A 564 0.60 -26.41 16.21
C LEU A 564 -0.85 -25.97 16.40
N GLN A 565 -1.36 -26.07 17.63
CA GLN A 565 -2.64 -25.45 18.00
C GLN A 565 -2.46 -23.94 18.11
N ALA A 566 -2.58 -23.25 16.97
CA ALA A 566 -2.35 -21.81 16.88
C ALA A 566 -3.65 -21.01 16.74
N THR A 567 -3.68 -19.82 17.34
CA THR A 567 -4.77 -18.85 17.19
C THR A 567 -4.19 -17.46 16.98
N SER A 568 -4.59 -16.82 15.88
CA SER A 568 -4.16 -15.47 15.54
C SER A 568 -5.29 -14.47 15.78
N PHE A 569 -5.04 -13.46 16.60
CA PHE A 569 -5.99 -12.38 16.86
C PHE A 569 -5.70 -11.22 15.92
N ARG A 570 -6.56 -10.95 14.93
CA ARG A 570 -6.45 -9.79 14.05
C ARG A 570 -6.94 -8.53 14.78
N ILE A 571 -6.05 -7.88 15.52
CA ILE A 571 -6.41 -6.77 16.41
C ILE A 571 -6.51 -5.46 15.63
N GLY A 572 -7.58 -4.70 15.89
CA GLY A 572 -7.81 -3.35 15.36
C GLY A 572 -7.04 -2.27 16.13
N GLN A 573 -7.50 -1.02 16.05
CA GLN A 573 -6.87 0.09 16.78
C GLN A 573 -7.04 -0.10 18.30
N ILE A 574 -5.92 -0.25 19.01
CA ILE A 574 -5.91 -0.25 20.48
C ILE A 574 -5.94 1.19 20.98
N CYS A 575 -6.85 1.52 21.90
CA CYS A 575 -6.91 2.85 22.51
C CYS A 575 -6.25 2.91 23.89
N GLY A 576 -6.41 4.06 24.56
CA GLY A 576 -5.89 4.28 25.90
C GLY A 576 -6.50 3.33 26.93
N SER A 577 -5.72 2.98 27.95
CA SER A 577 -6.18 2.17 29.10
C SER A 577 -7.46 2.74 29.71
N VAL A 578 -8.46 1.90 29.99
CA VAL A 578 -9.70 2.36 30.66
C VAL A 578 -9.48 2.90 32.08
N ARG A 579 -8.33 2.60 32.70
CA ARG A 579 -8.03 3.05 34.07
C ARG A 579 -7.56 4.50 34.15
N ASN A 580 -6.70 4.90 33.21
CA ASN A 580 -6.02 6.20 33.29
C ASN A 580 -5.75 6.85 31.92
N GLY A 581 -6.34 6.32 30.83
CA GLY A 581 -6.14 6.82 29.47
C GLY A 581 -4.73 6.60 28.90
N ALA A 582 -3.87 5.83 29.57
CA ALA A 582 -2.49 5.63 29.12
C ALA A 582 -2.44 5.08 27.69
N TRP A 583 -1.93 5.89 26.77
CA TRP A 583 -1.76 5.61 25.35
C TRP A 583 -0.33 6.00 24.93
N SER A 584 0.26 5.26 24.01
CA SER A 584 1.50 5.66 23.34
C SER A 584 1.34 7.01 22.63
N THR A 585 2.05 8.03 23.10
CA THR A 585 1.92 9.41 22.59
C THR A 585 2.63 9.66 21.25
N THR A 586 3.25 8.62 20.69
CA THR A 586 3.87 8.60 19.36
C THR A 586 2.96 7.97 18.31
N GLU A 587 1.79 7.45 18.71
CA GLU A 587 0.79 6.97 17.75
C GLU A 587 0.01 8.12 17.13
N TRP A 588 -0.63 7.84 15.99
CA TRP A 588 -1.27 8.86 15.16
C TRP A 588 -2.34 9.65 15.92
N PHE A 589 -3.24 8.98 16.68
CA PHE A 589 -4.35 9.68 17.32
C PHE A 589 -3.91 10.58 18.49
N PRO A 590 -3.07 10.12 19.45
CA PRO A 590 -2.48 11.02 20.44
C PRO A 590 -1.67 12.17 19.82
N SER A 591 -1.08 11.97 18.64
CA SER A 591 -0.39 13.03 17.90
C SER A 591 -1.37 14.06 17.34
N VAL A 592 -2.53 13.63 16.82
CA VAL A 592 -3.64 14.53 16.44
C VAL A 592 -4.12 15.33 17.63
N VAL A 593 -4.31 14.71 18.81
CA VAL A 593 -4.73 15.44 20.03
C VAL A 593 -3.70 16.50 20.43
N LYS A 594 -2.40 16.19 20.37
CA LYS A 594 -1.33 17.18 20.62
C LYS A 594 -1.40 18.36 19.64
N ILE A 595 -1.67 18.08 18.37
CA ILE A 595 -1.86 19.10 17.34
C ILE A 595 -3.11 19.94 17.65
N CYS A 596 -4.22 19.32 18.04
CA CYS A 596 -5.45 20.04 18.41
C CYS A 596 -5.23 20.98 19.60
N ILE A 597 -4.45 20.56 20.60
CA ILE A 597 -4.05 21.41 21.73
C ILE A 597 -3.24 22.62 21.22
N ALA A 598 -2.27 22.39 20.34
CA ALA A 598 -1.46 23.45 19.76
C ALA A 598 -2.29 24.43 18.90
N LEU A 599 -3.26 23.92 18.14
CA LEU A 599 -4.17 24.69 17.29
C LEU A 599 -5.37 25.29 18.04
N ARG A 600 -5.55 24.97 19.32
CA ARG A 600 -6.72 25.33 20.14
C ARG A 600 -8.07 25.03 19.48
N SER A 601 -8.12 23.99 18.65
CA SER A 601 -9.32 23.59 17.91
C SER A 601 -9.26 22.09 17.60
N PHE A 602 -10.44 21.47 17.52
CA PHE A 602 -10.58 20.07 17.11
C PHE A 602 -11.29 19.98 15.76
N PRO A 603 -10.86 19.09 14.86
CA PRO A 603 -11.56 18.86 13.61
C PRO A 603 -12.91 18.16 13.88
N SER A 604 -13.96 18.62 13.20
CA SER A 604 -15.23 17.89 13.14
C SER A 604 -15.19 16.91 11.96
N HIS A 605 -15.40 15.63 12.21
CA HIS A 605 -15.51 14.62 11.16
C HIS A 605 -16.59 13.60 11.55
N PRO A 606 -17.58 13.32 10.67
CA PRO A 606 -18.52 12.23 10.89
C PRO A 606 -17.81 10.89 10.65
N ALA A 607 -17.28 10.28 11.71
CA ALA A 607 -16.61 8.98 11.64
C ALA A 607 -17.02 8.09 12.84
N VAL A 608 -17.09 6.77 12.60
CA VAL A 608 -17.37 5.79 13.66
C VAL A 608 -16.06 5.38 14.33
N VAL A 609 -16.01 5.46 15.67
CA VAL A 609 -14.84 5.09 16.46
C VAL A 609 -14.95 3.62 16.90
N ALA A 610 -14.24 2.73 16.20
CA ALA A 610 -14.17 1.30 16.51
C ALA A 610 -12.84 0.94 17.20
N TRP A 611 -12.52 1.61 18.31
CA TRP A 611 -11.26 1.36 19.05
C TRP A 611 -11.46 0.40 20.22
N LEU A 612 -10.44 -0.41 20.48
CA LEU A 612 -10.47 -1.47 21.46
C LEU A 612 -9.60 -1.13 22.68
N PRO A 613 -10.15 -1.11 23.90
CA PRO A 613 -9.33 -0.95 25.09
C PRO A 613 -8.40 -2.17 25.30
N PRO A 614 -7.15 -1.97 25.77
CA PRO A 614 -6.20 -3.07 25.93
C PRO A 614 -6.66 -4.11 26.96
N GLN A 615 -7.51 -3.73 27.92
CA GLN A 615 -8.13 -4.66 28.88
C GLN A 615 -9.07 -5.66 28.22
N ALA A 616 -9.89 -5.22 27.25
CA ALA A 616 -10.81 -6.11 26.55
C ALA A 616 -10.04 -7.15 25.72
N ILE A 617 -9.00 -6.69 25.01
CA ILE A 617 -8.15 -7.55 24.20
C ILE A 617 -7.37 -8.54 25.08
N SER A 618 -6.72 -8.06 26.14
CA SER A 618 -5.90 -8.91 27.01
C SER A 618 -6.73 -9.98 27.74
N ARG A 619 -7.95 -9.66 28.21
CA ARG A 619 -8.87 -10.65 28.77
C ARG A 619 -9.22 -11.74 27.76
N THR A 620 -9.63 -11.33 26.56
CA THR A 620 -9.97 -12.28 25.47
C THR A 620 -8.82 -13.22 25.14
N ILE A 621 -7.58 -12.70 25.06
CA ILE A 621 -6.40 -13.52 24.80
C ILE A 621 -6.14 -14.50 25.94
N VAL A 622 -6.24 -14.06 27.21
CA VAL A 622 -5.99 -14.93 28.35
C VAL A 622 -7.09 -15.98 28.53
N ASP A 623 -8.36 -15.62 28.32
CA ASP A 623 -9.48 -16.55 28.39
C ASP A 623 -9.31 -17.67 27.36
N ALA A 624 -8.99 -17.32 26.10
CA ALA A 624 -8.66 -18.30 25.07
C ALA A 624 -7.43 -19.15 25.43
N ALA A 625 -6.45 -18.55 26.11
CA ALA A 625 -5.20 -19.19 26.49
C ALA A 625 -5.26 -20.07 27.73
N VAL A 626 -6.32 -20.01 28.54
CA VAL A 626 -6.39 -20.72 29.82
C VAL A 626 -7.61 -21.63 29.91
N ILE A 627 -8.74 -21.33 29.26
CA ILE A 627 -9.91 -22.21 29.28
C ILE A 627 -9.56 -23.55 28.62
N ALA A 628 -9.76 -24.65 29.35
CA ALA A 628 -9.54 -26.02 28.88
C ALA A 628 -10.89 -26.69 28.57
N TRP A 629 -10.91 -27.59 27.58
CA TRP A 629 -12.07 -28.42 27.29
C TRP A 629 -12.58 -29.15 28.54
N ASP A 630 -11.67 -29.69 29.34
CA ASP A 630 -12.01 -30.37 30.59
C ASP A 630 -12.72 -29.45 31.57
N PHE A 631 -12.39 -28.14 31.63
CA PHE A 631 -13.10 -27.18 32.47
C PHE A 631 -14.53 -26.91 31.99
N VAL A 632 -14.72 -26.77 30.68
CA VAL A 632 -16.05 -26.59 30.08
C VAL A 632 -16.89 -27.85 30.34
N MET A 633 -16.33 -29.02 30.01
CA MET A 633 -17.02 -30.30 30.16
C MET A 633 -17.26 -30.65 31.61
N SER A 634 -16.33 -30.38 32.54
CA SER A 634 -16.56 -30.60 33.97
C SER A 634 -17.63 -29.67 34.51
N THR A 635 -17.67 -28.41 34.07
CA THR A 635 -18.69 -27.45 34.48
C THR A 635 -20.05 -27.91 33.97
N MET A 636 -20.18 -28.23 32.68
CA MET A 636 -21.43 -28.74 32.09
C MET A 636 -21.86 -30.07 32.74
N ALA A 637 -20.94 -31.02 32.90
CA ALA A 637 -21.21 -32.31 33.54
C ALA A 637 -21.65 -32.12 35.00
N SER A 638 -21.01 -31.22 35.76
CA SER A 638 -21.42 -30.91 37.13
C SER A 638 -22.80 -30.23 37.18
N THR A 639 -23.08 -29.29 36.29
CA THR A 639 -24.38 -28.59 36.22
C THR A 639 -25.51 -29.56 35.83
N LEU A 640 -25.24 -30.48 34.90
CA LEU A 640 -26.19 -31.48 34.42
C LEU A 640 -26.22 -32.76 35.28
N GLN A 641 -25.32 -32.87 36.27
CA GLN A 641 -25.12 -34.06 37.11
C GLN A 641 -24.79 -35.34 36.33
N PHE A 642 -23.98 -35.21 35.28
CA PHE A 642 -23.54 -36.32 34.44
C PHE A 642 -22.11 -36.77 34.80
N PRO A 643 -21.77 -38.06 34.63
CA PRO A 643 -20.40 -38.53 34.83
C PRO A 643 -19.49 -38.01 33.72
N LEU A 644 -18.32 -37.50 34.10
CA LEU A 644 -17.26 -37.17 33.15
C LEU A 644 -16.48 -38.45 32.84
N ILE A 645 -16.57 -38.93 31.59
CA ILE A 645 -15.88 -40.15 31.14
C ILE A 645 -14.79 -39.82 30.11
N PRO A 646 -13.75 -40.67 29.95
CA PRO A 646 -12.71 -40.47 28.94
C PRO A 646 -13.28 -40.38 27.51
N SER A 647 -12.71 -39.51 26.67
CA SER A 647 -13.22 -39.27 25.31
C SER A 647 -13.28 -40.53 24.44
N ALA A 648 -12.35 -41.47 24.63
CA ALA A 648 -12.36 -42.76 23.92
C ALA A 648 -13.55 -43.63 24.32
N GLU A 649 -13.89 -43.65 25.62
CA GLU A 649 -15.06 -44.35 26.13
C GLU A 649 -16.35 -43.68 25.65
N TRP A 650 -16.40 -42.35 25.69
CA TRP A 650 -17.52 -41.57 25.16
C TRP A 650 -17.75 -41.84 23.66
N LEU A 651 -16.68 -41.87 22.84
CA LEU A 651 -16.75 -42.23 21.42
C LEU A 651 -17.25 -43.66 21.20
N GLN A 652 -16.82 -44.62 22.03
CA GLN A 652 -17.31 -46.00 21.98
C GLN A 652 -18.80 -46.07 22.31
N GLN A 653 -19.25 -45.35 23.34
CA GLN A 653 -20.66 -45.25 23.69
C GLN A 653 -21.47 -44.59 22.57
N LEU A 654 -20.92 -43.55 21.94
CA LEU A 654 -21.53 -42.86 20.80
C LEU A 654 -21.67 -43.80 19.60
N GLN A 655 -20.62 -44.53 19.23
CA GLN A 655 -20.63 -45.50 18.12
C GLN A 655 -21.61 -46.66 18.39
N HIS A 656 -21.71 -47.12 19.63
CA HIS A 656 -22.67 -48.15 20.01
C HIS A 656 -24.13 -47.64 19.96
N LYS A 657 -24.36 -46.37 20.30
CA LYS A 657 -25.69 -45.74 20.28
C LYS A 657 -26.09 -45.21 18.91
N SER A 658 -25.15 -44.82 18.05
CA SER A 658 -25.43 -44.23 16.73
C SER A 658 -26.20 -45.17 15.80
N GLY A 659 -26.03 -46.49 15.94
CA GLY A 659 -26.84 -47.49 15.22
C GLY A 659 -28.33 -47.52 15.60
N ARG A 660 -28.76 -46.74 16.60
CA ARG A 660 -30.15 -46.62 17.08
C ARG A 660 -30.61 -45.18 17.31
N ALA A 661 -29.81 -44.20 16.87
CA ALA A 661 -30.09 -42.79 17.13
C ALA A 661 -31.24 -42.27 16.25
N THR A 662 -32.16 -41.52 16.85
CA THR A 662 -33.21 -40.79 16.12
C THR A 662 -32.73 -39.39 15.74
N ASP A 663 -33.37 -38.73 14.78
CA ASP A 663 -33.03 -37.33 14.39
C ASP A 663 -33.11 -36.36 15.58
N LYS A 664 -34.00 -36.66 16.54
CA LYS A 664 -34.16 -35.92 17.79
C LYS A 664 -32.95 -36.07 18.72
N ASP A 665 -32.28 -37.21 18.70
CA ASP A 665 -31.07 -37.48 19.50
C ASP A 665 -29.83 -36.78 18.95
N MET A 666 -29.81 -36.47 17.64
CA MET A 666 -28.73 -35.73 16.99
C MET A 666 -28.90 -34.21 17.06
N GLY A 667 -29.97 -33.73 17.70
CA GLY A 667 -30.27 -32.30 17.76
C GLY A 667 -30.61 -31.68 16.40
N ILE A 668 -30.89 -32.51 15.37
CA ILE A 668 -31.37 -32.08 14.06
C ILE A 668 -32.89 -31.98 14.19
N VAL A 669 -33.36 -30.98 14.92
CA VAL A 669 -34.76 -30.56 14.87
C VAL A 669 -34.78 -29.25 14.09
N GLY A 670 -35.58 -29.24 13.01
CA GLY A 670 -35.65 -28.16 12.02
C GLY A 670 -36.19 -26.84 12.53
#